data_AF-A0A443SU47-F1
#
_entry.id   AF-A0A443SU47-F1
#
_cell.length_a   1.000
_cell.length_b   1.000
_cell.length_c   1.000
_cell.angle_alpha   90.00
_cell.angle_beta   90.00
_cell.angle_gamma   90.00
#
_symmetry.space_group_name_H-M   'P 1'
#
loop_
_entity.id
_entity.type
_entity.pdbx_description
1 polymer ?
#
loop_
_entity_poly.entity_id
_entity_poly.type
_entity_poly.pdbx_seq_one_letter_code
_entity_poly.pdbx_strand_id
1 'polypeptide(L)'
;MLCTLVTFLFVSLFVVIECRVCVHKPIKEVNHVHLEPKHVLKKRNTDQPLRIQVHYDQSVRDLPTEKFIIININLSFSSQNTILPKALEYWERALLVKRLGVPIKLSRKCPQNKAYFPPGKEHVHYCMNECENVTTCGEVIVPEEHLDDCRYCIFQGAEPDCHTKRDDSANSRQKGIKNADFVFYVSAMQTDRCNKGATVAYAAHCQQESSFDRPIAGHANLCPDSISTKPQDMETLLSTVKHEIVHALGFSVSLYAYFRDEDGEPLSRRGRNGKPLINEALNTPEWSERVVRKIVRPNWWVSGGVVKKEAYMIVTPRVVEEVRRHFNCDELEGAELEDQGEDGTLLTHWEKRVFENEAMTGTHTQSPVYSRITLALMEDTGWYKANYSLAQPLTWGEGLGCDFAMRSCKEWIDTRRLMDQSIHPFCDKVKKDPLETECTDSRDAVALCNLMEYKEDLPINFQNFDEIPGVRKNGKELSKYGGSVNLADYCPYIQEFTWKSNDVVVRGSQCAFAENMPQLEKNFALEYYGSGSKCFNHNKEMWEEKTCSQVRQWQHWGSGCYKYTCISGRLHLDIANNSYTCFYASQEIKIQRFYNGWLHIGTIVCPRCSEICESRNSKFRCKPEKQLQFTVIEKTYHKDYLTCAADPLPKVSVILLSFGHTVDVHFP
;
A
#
# COMPACT_ATOMS: atom_id res chain seq x y z
N MET A 1 47.37 -20.90 27.53
CA MET A 1 47.47 -20.07 26.33
C MET A 1 47.17 -20.95 25.12
N LEU A 2 45.90 -21.18 24.82
CA LEU A 2 45.45 -21.77 23.57
C LEU A 2 44.08 -21.16 23.26
N CYS A 3 44.02 -20.53 22.10
CA CYS A 3 42.91 -19.77 21.57
C CYS A 3 41.89 -20.77 20.99
N THR A 4 40.72 -20.90 21.59
CA THR A 4 39.59 -21.61 20.98
C THR A 4 38.80 -20.61 20.14
N LEU A 5 38.94 -20.72 18.82
CA LEU A 5 38.05 -20.09 17.85
C LEU A 5 36.62 -20.56 18.13
N VAL A 6 35.75 -19.66 18.57
CA VAL A 6 34.31 -19.88 18.56
C VAL A 6 33.82 -19.56 17.15
N THR A 7 33.43 -20.59 16.42
CA THR A 7 32.67 -20.47 15.18
C THR A 7 31.30 -19.89 15.51
N PHE A 8 31.09 -18.62 15.18
CA PHE A 8 29.77 -17.98 15.20
C PHE A 8 28.92 -18.56 14.07
N LEU A 9 27.87 -19.31 14.42
CA LEU A 9 26.76 -19.60 13.51
C LEU A 9 25.94 -18.30 13.34
N PHE A 10 26.27 -17.55 12.30
CA PHE A 10 25.53 -16.35 11.90
C PHE A 10 24.19 -16.77 11.31
N VAL A 11 23.10 -16.35 11.93
CA VAL A 11 21.79 -16.24 11.27
C VAL A 11 21.60 -14.75 10.99
N SER A 12 22.03 -14.28 9.83
CA SER A 12 21.77 -12.92 9.38
C SER A 12 20.29 -12.78 9.06
N LEU A 13 19.56 -12.03 9.90
CA LEU A 13 18.25 -11.51 9.50
C LEU A 13 18.50 -10.33 8.55
N PHE A 14 18.07 -10.47 7.29
CA PHE A 14 18.15 -9.38 6.34
C PHE A 14 16.81 -8.62 6.33
N VAL A 15 16.88 -7.29 6.29
CA VAL A 15 15.71 -6.42 6.11
C VAL A 15 15.62 -5.99 4.66
N VAL A 16 14.67 -6.58 3.93
CA VAL A 16 14.41 -6.29 2.52
C VAL A 16 13.08 -5.56 2.39
N ILE A 17 13.10 -4.41 1.73
CA ILE A 17 11.91 -3.69 1.28
C ILE A 17 11.59 -4.20 -0.13
N GLU A 18 10.61 -5.11 -0.26
CA GLU A 18 10.11 -5.52 -1.58
C GLU A 18 9.14 -4.47 -2.10
N CYS A 19 9.51 -3.76 -3.17
CA CYS A 19 8.57 -2.94 -3.93
C CYS A 19 7.90 -3.83 -4.99
N ARG A 20 6.63 -4.18 -4.77
CA ARG A 20 5.77 -4.75 -5.82
C ARG A 20 5.11 -3.59 -6.55
N VAL A 21 5.36 -3.48 -7.85
CA VAL A 21 4.88 -2.38 -8.68
C VAL A 21 3.58 -2.79 -9.36
N CYS A 22 2.59 -1.91 -9.37
CA CYS A 22 1.34 -2.11 -10.10
C CYS A 22 1.51 -1.62 -11.55
N VAL A 23 1.30 -2.52 -12.52
CA VAL A 23 1.42 -2.22 -13.95
C VAL A 23 0.10 -2.52 -14.66
N HIS A 24 -0.56 -1.49 -15.17
CA HIS A 24 -1.77 -1.60 -15.97
C HIS A 24 -1.53 -1.31 -17.45
N LYS A 25 -2.50 -1.57 -18.31
CA LYS A 25 -2.45 -1.10 -19.70
C LYS A 25 -3.69 -0.30 -20.00
N PRO A 26 -3.56 0.91 -20.55
CA PRO A 26 -4.72 1.66 -20.99
C PRO A 26 -5.46 0.87 -22.07
N ILE A 27 -6.79 0.80 -21.93
CA ILE A 27 -7.63 0.16 -22.93
C ILE A 27 -7.84 1.14 -24.06
N LYS A 28 -7.58 0.66 -25.29
CA LYS A 28 -7.57 1.50 -26.50
C LYS A 28 -8.98 1.83 -26.99
N GLU A 29 -9.91 0.88 -26.88
CA GLU A 29 -11.29 1.05 -27.35
C GLU A 29 -12.25 0.33 -26.42
N VAL A 30 -13.27 1.06 -25.94
CA VAL A 30 -14.26 0.55 -25.00
C VAL A 30 -15.63 0.51 -25.67
N ASN A 31 -16.24 -0.66 -25.68
CA ASN A 31 -17.58 -0.85 -26.21
C ASN A 31 -18.60 -0.23 -25.26
N HIS A 32 -19.47 0.62 -25.81
CA HIS A 32 -20.56 1.23 -25.08
C HIS A 32 -21.83 0.42 -25.33
N VAL A 33 -22.41 -0.12 -24.26
CA VAL A 33 -23.57 -0.99 -24.29
C VAL A 33 -24.81 -0.17 -23.97
N HIS A 34 -25.81 -0.23 -24.83
CA HIS A 34 -27.12 0.34 -24.50
C HIS A 34 -27.92 -0.61 -23.62
N LEU A 35 -28.18 -0.17 -22.38
CA LEU A 35 -28.96 -0.92 -21.40
C LEU A 35 -30.32 -0.27 -21.17
N GLU A 36 -30.31 1.00 -20.75
CA GLU A 36 -31.54 1.76 -20.49
C GLU A 36 -31.41 3.19 -21.01
N PRO A 37 -32.52 3.84 -21.44
CA PRO A 37 -32.49 5.23 -21.90
C PRO A 37 -32.04 6.23 -20.82
N LYS A 38 -31.26 7.25 -21.20
CA LYS A 38 -30.78 8.32 -20.29
C LYS A 38 -31.89 8.95 -19.45
N HIS A 39 -33.07 9.17 -20.01
CA HIS A 39 -34.21 9.78 -19.30
C HIS A 39 -34.82 8.89 -18.20
N VAL A 40 -34.67 7.57 -18.29
CA VAL A 40 -35.11 6.62 -17.25
C VAL A 40 -34.12 6.65 -16.09
N LEU A 41 -32.83 6.50 -16.41
CA LEU A 41 -31.75 6.49 -15.43
C LEU A 41 -31.62 7.84 -14.69
N LYS A 42 -31.83 8.98 -15.36
CA LYS A 42 -31.79 10.31 -14.73
C LYS A 42 -32.84 10.50 -13.63
N LYS A 43 -33.98 9.79 -13.69
CA LYS A 43 -35.04 9.85 -12.68
C LYS A 43 -34.77 8.99 -11.43
N ARG A 44 -33.74 8.14 -11.46
CA ARG A 44 -33.40 7.26 -10.32
C ARG A 44 -32.49 7.97 -9.33
N ASN A 45 -32.72 7.68 -8.05
CA ASN A 45 -31.81 8.10 -6.98
C ASN A 45 -30.53 7.26 -6.99
N THR A 46 -29.44 7.88 -6.52
CA THR A 46 -28.13 7.23 -6.32
C THR A 46 -27.97 6.88 -4.84
N ASP A 47 -28.83 6.01 -4.33
CA ASP A 47 -28.93 5.67 -2.91
C ASP A 47 -28.83 4.17 -2.63
N GLN A 48 -28.62 3.37 -3.68
CA GLN A 48 -28.61 1.93 -3.59
C GLN A 48 -27.18 1.39 -3.64
N PRO A 49 -26.82 0.39 -2.80
CA PRO A 49 -25.55 -0.30 -2.89
C PRO A 49 -25.29 -0.87 -4.29
N LEU A 50 -24.05 -0.72 -4.76
CA LEU A 50 -23.54 -1.35 -5.98
C LEU A 50 -23.68 -2.87 -5.88
N ARG A 51 -24.12 -3.52 -6.95
CA ARG A 51 -24.20 -4.98 -7.06
C ARG A 51 -23.15 -5.48 -8.04
N ILE A 52 -22.18 -6.25 -7.56
CA ILE A 52 -21.13 -6.83 -8.39
C ILE A 52 -21.40 -8.32 -8.58
N GLN A 53 -21.67 -8.74 -9.83
CA GLN A 53 -21.76 -10.16 -10.17
C GLN A 53 -20.41 -10.66 -10.65
N VAL A 54 -19.92 -11.76 -10.08
CA VAL A 54 -18.60 -12.31 -10.41
C VAL A 54 -18.73 -13.54 -11.28
N HIS A 55 -17.89 -13.60 -12.32
CA HIS A 55 -17.70 -14.79 -13.12
C HIS A 55 -16.25 -15.27 -12.97
N TYR A 56 -16.09 -16.53 -12.55
CA TYR A 56 -14.79 -17.16 -12.39
C TYR A 56 -14.43 -17.97 -13.63
N ASP A 57 -13.30 -17.64 -14.23
CA ASP A 57 -12.68 -18.47 -15.25
C ASP A 57 -12.21 -19.81 -14.67
N GLN A 58 -12.08 -20.82 -15.53
CA GLN A 58 -11.61 -22.15 -15.14
C GLN A 58 -10.22 -22.11 -14.48
N SER A 59 -9.34 -21.20 -14.91
CA SER A 59 -8.00 -21.02 -14.32
C SER A 59 -8.03 -20.78 -12.80
N VAL A 60 -9.07 -20.14 -12.27
CA VAL A 60 -9.22 -19.95 -10.82
C VAL A 60 -9.49 -21.28 -10.13
N ARG A 61 -10.31 -22.15 -10.74
CA ARG A 61 -10.64 -23.48 -10.21
C ARG A 61 -9.47 -24.46 -10.30
N ASP A 62 -8.58 -24.23 -11.25
CA ASP A 62 -7.38 -25.03 -11.47
C ASP A 62 -6.22 -24.66 -10.53
N LEU A 63 -6.38 -23.61 -9.71
CA LEU A 63 -5.40 -23.27 -8.69
C LEU A 63 -5.22 -24.40 -7.68
N PRO A 64 -4.01 -24.57 -7.11
CA PRO A 64 -3.79 -25.46 -5.98
C PRO A 64 -4.79 -25.20 -4.86
N THR A 65 -5.27 -26.27 -4.21
CA THR A 65 -6.36 -26.22 -3.23
C THR A 65 -6.15 -25.14 -2.16
N GLU A 66 -4.93 -25.00 -1.64
CA GLU A 66 -4.59 -23.98 -0.64
C GLU A 66 -4.77 -22.55 -1.14
N LYS A 67 -4.44 -22.26 -2.40
CA LYS A 67 -4.62 -20.93 -3.02
C LYS A 67 -6.08 -20.69 -3.42
N PHE A 68 -6.75 -21.72 -3.93
CA PHE A 68 -8.16 -21.66 -4.29
C PHE A 68 -9.04 -21.33 -3.07
N ILE A 69 -8.75 -21.95 -1.92
CA ILE A 69 -9.50 -21.70 -0.67
C ILE A 69 -9.38 -20.23 -0.25
N ILE A 70 -8.17 -19.68 -0.29
CA ILE A 70 -7.88 -18.28 0.08
C ILE A 70 -8.65 -17.29 -0.81
N ILE A 71 -8.74 -17.59 -2.11
CA ILE A 71 -9.38 -16.70 -3.08
C ILE A 71 -10.91 -16.81 -3.02
N ASN A 72 -11.46 -18.04 -3.03
CA ASN A 72 -12.84 -18.27 -3.48
C ASN A 72 -13.78 -18.92 -2.44
N ILE A 73 -13.27 -19.72 -1.50
CA ILE A 73 -14.16 -20.64 -0.76
C ILE A 73 -14.74 -20.04 0.54
N ASN A 74 -16.05 -19.80 0.52
CA ASN A 74 -16.88 -19.66 1.72
C ASN A 74 -17.20 -21.06 2.30
N LEU A 75 -16.21 -21.75 2.88
CA LEU A 75 -16.47 -22.99 3.60
C LEU A 75 -17.08 -22.61 4.96
N SER A 76 -18.38 -22.84 5.05
CA SER A 76 -19.23 -22.73 6.22
C SER A 76 -18.61 -23.45 7.44
N PHE A 77 -17.80 -22.75 8.22
CA PHE A 77 -17.68 -22.87 9.68
C PHE A 77 -16.83 -21.73 10.33
N SER A 78 -16.20 -20.86 9.54
CA SER A 78 -15.62 -19.60 10.03
C SER A 78 -15.76 -18.51 8.96
N SER A 79 -16.82 -17.71 9.08
CA SER A 79 -17.35 -16.75 8.09
C SER A 79 -16.47 -15.52 7.82
N GLN A 80 -15.13 -15.59 7.97
CA GLN A 80 -14.30 -14.38 8.04
C GLN A 80 -13.01 -14.40 7.24
N ASN A 81 -12.72 -15.30 6.29
CA ASN A 81 -11.35 -15.40 5.70
C ASN A 81 -11.21 -15.66 4.18
N THR A 82 -12.10 -15.15 3.32
CA THR A 82 -11.85 -15.16 1.86
C THR A 82 -11.52 -13.77 1.30
N ILE A 83 -10.52 -13.70 0.43
CA ILE A 83 -9.97 -12.45 -0.08
C ILE A 83 -10.95 -11.73 -1.02
N LEU A 84 -11.38 -12.40 -2.08
CA LEU A 84 -12.16 -11.75 -3.13
C LEU A 84 -13.58 -11.35 -2.67
N PRO A 85 -14.36 -12.21 -1.99
CA PRO A 85 -15.65 -11.82 -1.44
C PRO A 85 -15.57 -10.62 -0.49
N LYS A 86 -14.55 -10.55 0.38
CA LYS A 86 -14.33 -9.38 1.26
C LYS A 86 -14.02 -8.11 0.48
N ALA A 87 -13.19 -8.21 -0.56
CA ALA A 87 -12.84 -7.06 -1.40
C ALA A 87 -14.08 -6.51 -2.12
N LEU A 88 -14.91 -7.39 -2.66
CA LEU A 88 -16.17 -7.04 -3.32
C LEU A 88 -17.16 -6.42 -2.34
N GLU A 89 -17.38 -7.05 -1.17
CA GLU A 89 -18.30 -6.55 -0.14
C GLU A 89 -17.93 -5.12 0.29
N TYR A 90 -16.63 -4.83 0.42
CA TYR A 90 -16.17 -3.48 0.72
C TYR A 90 -16.67 -2.47 -0.34
N TRP A 91 -16.47 -2.76 -1.63
CA TRP A 91 -16.85 -1.84 -2.72
C TRP A 91 -18.36 -1.77 -2.94
N GLU A 92 -19.09 -2.87 -2.75
CA GLU A 92 -20.56 -2.88 -2.78
C GLU A 92 -21.17 -1.97 -1.70
N ARG A 93 -20.51 -1.87 -0.53
CA ARG A 93 -20.92 -0.99 0.58
C ARG A 93 -20.37 0.43 0.48
N ALA A 94 -19.18 0.59 -0.12
CA ALA A 94 -18.52 1.88 -0.26
C ALA A 94 -19.12 2.74 -1.38
N LEU A 95 -19.74 2.14 -2.40
CA LEU A 95 -20.27 2.85 -3.56
C LEU A 95 -21.77 2.61 -3.73
N LEU A 96 -22.50 3.71 -3.85
CA LEU A 96 -23.93 3.73 -4.17
C LEU A 96 -24.13 4.11 -5.64
N VAL A 97 -25.12 3.53 -6.30
CA VAL A 97 -25.37 3.69 -7.75
C VAL A 97 -26.83 3.95 -8.08
N LYS A 98 -27.04 4.53 -9.26
CA LYS A 98 -28.33 4.44 -9.97
C LYS A 98 -28.47 3.02 -10.50
N ARG A 99 -29.18 2.16 -9.75
CA ARG A 99 -29.34 0.74 -10.11
C ARG A 99 -29.87 0.54 -11.52
N LEU A 100 -29.37 -0.47 -12.20
CA LEU A 100 -29.92 -0.97 -13.45
C LEU A 100 -31.17 -1.83 -13.18
N GLY A 101 -32.22 -1.57 -13.97
CA GLY A 101 -33.49 -2.28 -13.94
C GLY A 101 -33.59 -3.42 -14.96
N VAL A 102 -32.57 -3.57 -15.81
CA VAL A 102 -32.49 -4.59 -16.86
C VAL A 102 -31.25 -5.47 -16.68
N PRO A 103 -31.24 -6.70 -17.23
CA PRO A 103 -30.04 -7.53 -17.23
C PRO A 103 -28.93 -6.91 -18.08
N ILE A 104 -27.67 -7.00 -17.62
CA ILE A 104 -26.50 -6.58 -18.40
C ILE A 104 -26.26 -7.57 -19.53
N LYS A 105 -26.24 -7.09 -20.78
CA LYS A 105 -25.91 -7.89 -21.97
C LYS A 105 -24.71 -7.27 -22.66
N LEU A 106 -23.57 -7.95 -22.63
CA LEU A 106 -22.32 -7.39 -23.13
C LEU A 106 -22.28 -7.42 -24.66
N SER A 107 -21.75 -6.35 -25.26
CA SER A 107 -21.58 -6.29 -26.71
C SER A 107 -20.51 -7.27 -27.16
N ARG A 108 -20.76 -7.94 -28.28
CA ARG A 108 -19.78 -8.80 -28.93
C ARG A 108 -18.63 -7.99 -29.50
N LYS A 109 -17.45 -8.60 -29.54
CA LYS A 109 -16.27 -8.03 -30.20
C LYS A 109 -16.49 -8.01 -31.72
N CYS A 110 -16.07 -6.93 -32.37
CA CYS A 110 -16.07 -6.82 -33.82
C CYS A 110 -14.68 -7.14 -34.39
N PRO A 111 -14.61 -7.71 -35.60
CA PRO A 111 -13.36 -7.86 -36.32
C PRO A 111 -12.65 -6.51 -36.46
N GLN A 112 -11.38 -6.47 -36.06
CA GLN A 112 -10.56 -5.26 -36.06
C GLN A 112 -11.17 -4.08 -35.27
N ASN A 113 -12.08 -4.36 -34.32
CA ASN A 113 -12.87 -3.38 -33.56
C ASN A 113 -13.67 -2.38 -34.43
N LYS A 114 -13.98 -2.75 -35.68
CA LYS A 114 -14.72 -1.88 -36.59
C LYS A 114 -16.22 -1.91 -36.29
N ALA A 115 -16.68 -0.88 -35.59
CA ALA A 115 -18.08 -0.67 -35.25
C ALA A 115 -18.76 0.37 -36.17
N TYR A 116 -20.04 0.14 -36.46
CA TYR A 116 -20.93 1.04 -37.17
C TYR A 116 -22.15 1.36 -36.31
N PHE A 117 -22.62 2.61 -36.38
CA PHE A 117 -23.78 3.10 -35.65
C PHE A 117 -24.80 3.62 -36.68
N PRO A 118 -25.86 2.85 -36.98
CA PRO A 118 -26.82 3.22 -38.02
C PRO A 118 -27.55 4.53 -37.67
N PRO A 119 -27.88 5.38 -38.67
CA PRO A 119 -28.73 6.55 -38.48
C PRO A 119 -30.05 6.19 -37.78
N GLY A 120 -30.43 6.94 -36.74
CA GLY A 120 -31.62 6.66 -35.93
C GLY A 120 -31.47 5.52 -34.91
N LYS A 121 -30.35 4.79 -34.90
CA LYS A 121 -29.97 3.79 -33.88
C LYS A 121 -28.54 4.03 -33.38
N GLU A 122 -28.19 5.30 -33.18
CA GLU A 122 -26.83 5.74 -32.82
C GLU A 122 -26.31 5.15 -31.49
N HIS A 123 -27.20 4.64 -30.64
CA HIS A 123 -26.87 3.99 -29.37
C HIS A 123 -26.65 2.48 -29.50
N VAL A 124 -26.94 1.88 -30.65
CA VAL A 124 -26.82 0.43 -30.87
C VAL A 124 -25.58 0.13 -31.69
N HIS A 125 -24.72 -0.72 -31.13
CA HIS A 125 -23.48 -1.15 -31.73
C HIS A 125 -23.72 -2.26 -32.78
N TYR A 126 -23.24 -2.04 -34.01
CA TYR A 126 -23.20 -3.05 -35.09
C TYR A 126 -21.76 -3.27 -35.54
N CYS A 127 -21.35 -4.52 -35.76
CA CYS A 127 -20.05 -4.82 -36.37
C CYS A 127 -20.07 -4.66 -37.89
N MET A 128 -18.93 -4.35 -38.49
CA MET A 128 -18.79 -4.44 -39.94
C MET A 128 -18.71 -5.92 -40.37
N ASN A 129 -19.59 -6.33 -41.27
CA ASN A 129 -19.73 -7.67 -41.86
C ASN A 129 -20.17 -8.80 -40.92
N GLU A 130 -19.52 -9.00 -39.78
CA GLU A 130 -19.85 -10.06 -38.81
C GLU A 130 -19.33 -9.72 -37.41
N CYS A 131 -19.79 -10.46 -36.39
CA CYS A 131 -19.18 -10.41 -35.06
C CYS A 131 -18.09 -11.49 -34.94
N GLU A 132 -17.10 -11.25 -34.09
CA GLU A 132 -16.15 -12.29 -33.70
C GLU A 132 -16.87 -13.44 -32.98
N ASN A 133 -16.41 -14.67 -33.21
CA ASN A 133 -16.94 -15.85 -32.55
C ASN A 133 -16.62 -15.87 -31.05
N VAL A 134 -15.56 -15.17 -30.63
CA VAL A 134 -15.10 -15.11 -29.24
C VAL A 134 -15.01 -13.66 -28.80
N THR A 135 -15.70 -13.34 -27.71
CA THR A 135 -15.58 -12.05 -27.03
C THR A 135 -14.83 -12.25 -25.71
N THR A 136 -13.80 -11.44 -25.47
CA THR A 136 -13.01 -11.51 -24.24
C THR A 136 -13.16 -10.25 -23.40
N CYS A 137 -12.97 -10.39 -22.09
CA CYS A 137 -12.82 -9.31 -21.14
C CYS A 137 -11.54 -9.58 -20.34
N GLY A 138 -10.46 -8.91 -20.74
CA GLY A 138 -9.10 -9.31 -20.34
C GLY A 138 -8.75 -10.70 -20.84
N GLU A 139 -8.28 -11.53 -19.92
CA GLU A 139 -7.89 -12.93 -20.18
C GLU A 139 -9.09 -13.89 -20.22
N VAL A 140 -10.28 -13.44 -19.79
CA VAL A 140 -11.47 -14.28 -19.67
C VAL A 140 -12.29 -14.25 -20.94
N ILE A 141 -12.68 -15.43 -21.44
CA ILE A 141 -13.70 -15.57 -22.50
C ILE A 141 -15.08 -15.31 -21.87
N VAL A 142 -15.80 -14.34 -22.42
CA VAL A 142 -17.14 -13.99 -21.93
C VAL A 142 -18.13 -15.08 -22.36
N PRO A 143 -18.89 -15.69 -21.43
CA PRO A 143 -19.88 -16.70 -21.76
C PRO A 143 -20.95 -16.19 -22.72
N GLU A 144 -21.43 -17.07 -23.60
CA GLU A 144 -22.42 -16.73 -24.63
C GLU A 144 -23.74 -16.24 -24.02
N GLU A 145 -24.12 -16.77 -22.86
CA GLU A 145 -25.31 -16.33 -22.11
C GLU A 145 -25.20 -14.90 -21.55
N HIS A 146 -23.99 -14.35 -21.41
CA HIS A 146 -23.75 -12.98 -20.96
C HIS A 146 -23.73 -11.97 -22.11
N LEU A 147 -23.51 -12.44 -23.34
CA LEU A 147 -23.41 -11.61 -24.53
C LEU A 147 -24.79 -11.20 -25.04
N ASP A 148 -24.85 -10.10 -25.78
CA ASP A 148 -26.03 -9.69 -26.54
C ASP A 148 -26.12 -10.44 -27.88
N ASP A 149 -27.21 -10.23 -28.61
CA ASP A 149 -27.34 -10.70 -30.00
C ASP A 149 -26.23 -10.12 -30.88
N CYS A 150 -25.75 -10.91 -31.84
CA CYS A 150 -24.78 -10.41 -32.81
C CYS A 150 -25.49 -9.50 -33.80
N ARG A 151 -25.09 -8.23 -33.83
CA ARG A 151 -25.58 -7.21 -34.76
C ARG A 151 -24.45 -6.82 -35.69
N TYR A 152 -24.68 -6.91 -36.99
CA TYR A 152 -23.67 -6.59 -38.00
C TYR A 152 -24.30 -5.97 -39.24
N CYS A 153 -23.53 -5.20 -40.00
CA CYS A 153 -23.96 -4.62 -41.26
C CYS A 153 -22.99 -4.96 -42.39
N ILE A 154 -23.53 -5.36 -43.53
CA ILE A 154 -22.80 -5.69 -44.75
C ILE A 154 -22.84 -4.47 -45.68
N PHE A 155 -21.66 -4.01 -46.10
CA PHE A 155 -21.50 -2.82 -46.95
C PHE A 155 -21.30 -3.24 -48.40
N GLN A 156 -22.38 -3.54 -49.13
CA GLN A 156 -22.38 -3.93 -50.55
C GLN A 156 -22.92 -2.84 -51.50
N GLY A 157 -23.31 -1.66 -50.98
CA GLY A 157 -23.88 -0.56 -51.77
C GLY A 157 -23.91 0.77 -51.00
N ALA A 158 -24.72 1.73 -51.47
CA ALA A 158 -24.83 3.06 -50.87
C ALA A 158 -25.48 3.05 -49.46
N GLU A 159 -26.35 2.06 -49.19
CA GLU A 159 -26.92 1.81 -47.87
C GLU A 159 -26.44 0.46 -47.33
N PRO A 160 -25.99 0.38 -46.06
CA PRO A 160 -25.56 -0.87 -45.45
C PRO A 160 -26.74 -1.76 -45.05
N ASP A 161 -26.66 -3.06 -45.37
CA ASP A 161 -27.67 -4.05 -44.98
C ASP A 161 -27.34 -4.60 -43.59
N CYS A 162 -28.19 -4.28 -42.60
CA CYS A 162 -27.93 -4.55 -41.18
C CYS A 162 -28.78 -5.72 -40.66
N HIS A 163 -28.12 -6.78 -40.20
CA HIS A 163 -28.74 -7.99 -39.68
C HIS A 163 -28.56 -8.14 -38.17
N THR A 164 -29.41 -8.97 -37.55
CA THR A 164 -29.26 -9.41 -36.17
C THR A 164 -29.34 -10.93 -36.14
N LYS A 165 -28.22 -11.58 -35.87
CA LYS A 165 -28.15 -13.02 -35.65
C LYS A 165 -28.50 -13.29 -34.19
N ARG A 166 -29.72 -13.81 -33.98
CA ARG A 166 -30.14 -14.32 -32.68
C ARG A 166 -29.43 -15.64 -32.42
N ASP A 167 -29.05 -15.83 -31.17
CA ASP A 167 -28.50 -17.10 -30.73
C ASP A 167 -29.65 -17.99 -30.28
N ASP A 168 -29.95 -19.02 -31.07
CA ASP A 168 -31.04 -19.97 -30.81
C ASP A 168 -30.68 -21.00 -29.71
N SER A 169 -29.43 -20.99 -29.25
CA SER A 169 -28.85 -21.94 -28.27
C SER A 169 -29.26 -21.66 -26.83
N ALA A 170 -29.67 -20.43 -26.50
CA ALA A 170 -30.03 -20.02 -25.16
C ALA A 170 -31.54 -19.74 -25.07
N ASN A 171 -32.20 -20.36 -24.09
CA ASN A 171 -33.59 -20.06 -23.77
C ASN A 171 -33.70 -18.54 -23.52
N SER A 172 -34.32 -17.78 -24.45
CA SER A 172 -34.17 -16.31 -24.55
C SER A 172 -34.52 -15.51 -23.28
N ARG A 173 -35.19 -16.14 -22.32
CA ARG A 173 -35.52 -15.62 -20.97
C ARG A 173 -34.34 -15.62 -19.98
N GLN A 174 -33.22 -16.27 -20.29
CA GLN A 174 -32.01 -16.38 -19.45
C GLN A 174 -30.82 -15.55 -19.96
N LYS A 175 -30.95 -14.83 -21.08
CA LYS A 175 -29.86 -14.05 -21.67
C LYS A 175 -29.58 -12.75 -20.88
N GLY A 176 -28.30 -12.49 -20.62
CA GLY A 176 -27.81 -11.37 -19.83
C GLY A 176 -27.83 -11.61 -18.33
N ILE A 177 -27.05 -10.81 -17.61
CA ILE A 177 -26.77 -10.99 -16.19
C ILE A 177 -27.76 -10.17 -15.38
N LYS A 178 -28.62 -10.86 -14.64
CA LYS A 178 -29.67 -10.24 -13.80
C LYS A 178 -29.08 -9.71 -12.49
N ASN A 179 -29.75 -8.73 -11.90
CA ASN A 179 -29.40 -8.19 -10.57
C ASN A 179 -27.94 -7.73 -10.44
N ALA A 180 -27.38 -7.16 -11.51
CA ALA A 180 -26.02 -6.65 -11.57
C ALA A 180 -26.02 -5.18 -11.95
N ASP A 181 -25.12 -4.41 -11.35
CA ASP A 181 -24.76 -3.07 -11.81
C ASP A 181 -23.36 -3.03 -12.41
N PHE A 182 -22.53 -4.02 -12.09
CA PHE A 182 -21.21 -4.28 -12.64
C PHE A 182 -20.95 -5.79 -12.69
N VAL A 183 -20.22 -6.26 -13.71
CA VAL A 183 -19.84 -7.67 -13.89
C VAL A 183 -18.33 -7.79 -13.83
N PHE A 184 -17.83 -8.66 -12.96
CA PHE A 184 -16.40 -8.81 -12.73
C PHE A 184 -15.91 -10.20 -13.14
N TYR A 185 -15.07 -10.25 -14.16
CA TYR A 185 -14.49 -11.49 -14.68
C TYR A 185 -13.12 -11.74 -14.02
N VAL A 186 -12.97 -12.87 -13.34
CA VAL A 186 -11.75 -13.17 -12.58
C VAL A 186 -11.05 -14.39 -13.16
N SER A 187 -9.78 -14.22 -13.52
CA SER A 187 -8.86 -15.29 -13.94
C SER A 187 -7.68 -15.43 -12.98
N ALA A 188 -7.01 -16.57 -13.06
CA ALA A 188 -5.74 -16.80 -12.37
C ALA A 188 -4.72 -17.43 -13.32
N MET A 189 -4.28 -16.65 -14.31
CA MET A 189 -3.34 -17.10 -15.34
C MET A 189 -1.96 -16.47 -15.13
N GLN A 190 -0.90 -17.28 -15.24
CA GLN A 190 0.48 -16.78 -15.25
C GLN A 190 0.78 -16.20 -16.64
N THR A 191 0.69 -14.88 -16.77
CA THR A 191 0.86 -14.14 -18.03
C THR A 191 2.19 -13.39 -18.06
N ASP A 192 2.59 -12.88 -19.23
CA ASP A 192 3.79 -12.03 -19.35
C ASP A 192 3.75 -10.81 -18.41
N ARG A 193 2.55 -10.31 -18.08
CA ARG A 193 2.38 -9.20 -17.12
C ARG A 193 2.75 -9.61 -15.70
N CYS A 194 2.48 -10.85 -15.31
CA CYS A 194 2.88 -11.36 -14.00
C CYS A 194 4.40 -11.41 -13.82
N ASN A 195 5.14 -11.55 -14.92
CA ASN A 195 6.60 -11.58 -14.91
C ASN A 195 7.23 -10.17 -14.88
N LYS A 196 6.44 -9.11 -14.99
CA LYS A 196 6.90 -7.72 -14.89
C LYS A 196 6.70 -7.18 -13.48
N GLY A 197 7.75 -6.58 -12.89
CA GLY A 197 7.63 -5.74 -11.68
C GLY A 197 7.09 -6.43 -10.41
N ALA A 198 7.18 -7.76 -10.30
CA ALA A 198 6.54 -8.54 -9.23
C ALA A 198 5.03 -8.26 -9.08
N THR A 199 4.35 -8.05 -10.22
CA THR A 199 2.90 -7.80 -10.31
C THR A 199 2.12 -8.95 -9.65
N VAL A 200 1.30 -8.63 -8.66
CA VAL A 200 0.48 -9.62 -7.93
C VAL A 200 -0.85 -9.87 -8.65
N ALA A 201 -1.43 -8.81 -9.18
CA ALA A 201 -2.66 -8.83 -9.94
C ALA A 201 -2.68 -7.62 -10.88
N TYR A 202 -3.58 -7.65 -11.85
CA TYR A 202 -3.90 -6.48 -12.66
C TYR A 202 -5.37 -6.53 -13.07
N ALA A 203 -5.98 -5.37 -13.22
CA ALA A 203 -7.37 -5.23 -13.59
C ALA A 203 -7.62 -4.03 -14.49
N ALA A 204 -8.74 -4.10 -15.19
CA ALA A 204 -9.24 -3.01 -16.00
C ALA A 204 -10.75 -3.18 -16.26
N HIS A 205 -11.41 -2.13 -16.70
CA HIS A 205 -12.77 -2.23 -17.22
C HIS A 205 -12.76 -2.94 -18.59
N CYS A 206 -13.91 -3.29 -19.14
CA CYS A 206 -14.02 -3.92 -20.47
C CYS A 206 -15.08 -3.23 -21.31
N GLN A 207 -16.21 -2.88 -20.70
CA GLN A 207 -17.32 -2.23 -21.38
C GLN A 207 -17.99 -1.20 -20.45
N GLN A 208 -18.53 -0.15 -21.05
CA GLN A 208 -19.24 0.94 -20.38
C GLN A 208 -20.71 0.94 -20.84
N GLU A 209 -21.62 1.52 -20.06
CA GLU A 209 -22.97 1.79 -20.55
C GLU A 209 -23.02 3.07 -21.41
N SER A 210 -23.88 3.12 -22.41
CA SER A 210 -23.94 4.25 -23.35
C SER A 210 -24.67 5.50 -22.83
N SER A 211 -25.37 5.41 -21.70
CA SER A 211 -26.17 6.53 -21.18
C SER A 211 -25.37 7.53 -20.34
N PHE A 212 -24.55 7.04 -19.39
CA PHE A 212 -23.69 7.86 -18.54
C PHE A 212 -22.22 7.39 -18.53
N ASP A 213 -21.81 6.54 -19.47
CA ASP A 213 -20.42 6.06 -19.62
C ASP A 213 -19.88 5.26 -18.41
N ARG A 214 -20.75 4.84 -17.50
CA ARG A 214 -20.33 4.08 -16.31
C ARG A 214 -19.80 2.70 -16.72
N PRO A 215 -18.64 2.25 -16.21
CA PRO A 215 -18.19 0.88 -16.38
C PRO A 215 -19.25 -0.11 -15.89
N ILE A 216 -19.54 -1.12 -16.72
CA ILE A 216 -20.53 -2.18 -16.42
C ILE A 216 -19.91 -3.57 -16.43
N ALA A 217 -18.71 -3.70 -16.99
CA ALA A 217 -17.93 -4.92 -16.91
C ALA A 217 -16.46 -4.58 -16.79
N GLY A 218 -15.72 -5.42 -16.06
CA GLY A 218 -14.27 -5.38 -15.96
C GLY A 218 -13.71 -6.76 -15.63
N HIS A 219 -12.40 -6.86 -15.67
CA HIS A 219 -11.69 -8.09 -15.35
C HIS A 219 -10.58 -7.86 -14.34
N ALA A 220 -10.19 -8.92 -13.66
CA ALA A 220 -8.94 -9.01 -12.93
C ALA A 220 -8.27 -10.36 -13.18
N ASN A 221 -6.95 -10.34 -13.30
CA ASN A 221 -6.14 -11.55 -13.32
C ASN A 221 -5.25 -11.60 -12.08
N LEU A 222 -5.38 -12.66 -11.28
CA LEU A 222 -4.52 -12.93 -10.12
C LEU A 222 -3.33 -13.77 -10.57
N CYS A 223 -2.10 -13.30 -10.37
CA CYS A 223 -0.90 -14.02 -10.80
C CYS A 223 -0.64 -15.23 -9.89
N PRO A 224 -0.76 -16.48 -10.38
CA PRO A 224 -0.70 -17.67 -9.53
C PRO A 224 0.53 -17.74 -8.63
N ASP A 225 1.70 -17.41 -9.16
CA ASP A 225 2.98 -17.53 -8.43
C ASP A 225 3.15 -16.48 -7.33
N SER A 226 2.42 -15.36 -7.43
CA SER A 226 2.50 -14.24 -6.49
C SER A 226 1.48 -14.31 -5.34
N ILE A 227 0.50 -15.23 -5.44
CA ILE A 227 -0.48 -15.49 -4.37
C ILE A 227 0.22 -16.21 -3.22
N SER A 228 0.45 -15.48 -2.13
CA SER A 228 0.97 -16.06 -0.90
C SER A 228 -0.15 -16.73 -0.10
N THR A 229 0.17 -17.89 0.50
CA THR A 229 -0.72 -18.61 1.41
C THR A 229 -0.44 -18.28 2.89
N LYS A 230 0.52 -17.39 3.14
CA LYS A 230 0.96 -17.05 4.49
C LYS A 230 0.00 -16.06 5.16
N PRO A 231 -0.40 -16.28 6.42
CA PRO A 231 -1.34 -15.40 7.12
C PRO A 231 -0.95 -13.92 7.12
N GLN A 232 0.34 -13.61 7.26
CA GLN A 232 0.87 -12.25 7.27
C GLN A 232 0.71 -11.49 5.95
N ASP A 233 0.56 -12.20 4.82
CA ASP A 233 0.44 -11.58 3.50
C ASP A 233 -1.03 -11.38 3.09
N MET A 234 -1.97 -11.87 3.90
CA MET A 234 -3.41 -11.87 3.59
C MET A 234 -4.01 -10.47 3.56
N GLU A 235 -3.58 -9.58 4.45
CA GLU A 235 -4.05 -8.20 4.47
C GLU A 235 -3.56 -7.43 3.24
N THR A 236 -2.27 -7.60 2.88
CA THR A 236 -1.70 -7.04 1.66
C THR A 236 -2.42 -7.56 0.43
N LEU A 237 -2.66 -8.87 0.33
CA LEU A 237 -3.38 -9.47 -0.79
C LEU A 237 -4.83 -8.98 -0.88
N LEU A 238 -5.52 -8.83 0.26
CA LEU A 238 -6.85 -8.24 0.31
C LEU A 238 -6.85 -6.81 -0.21
N SER A 239 -5.86 -6.00 0.20
CA SER A 239 -5.70 -4.65 -0.30
C SER A 239 -5.39 -4.63 -1.80
N THR A 240 -4.53 -5.50 -2.31
CA THR A 240 -4.26 -5.62 -3.75
C THR A 240 -5.53 -5.92 -4.53
N VAL A 241 -6.34 -6.90 -4.12
CA VAL A 241 -7.57 -7.22 -4.85
C VAL A 241 -8.57 -6.06 -4.83
N LYS A 242 -8.67 -5.34 -3.70
CA LYS A 242 -9.47 -4.11 -3.63
C LYS A 242 -8.95 -3.04 -4.59
N HIS A 243 -7.64 -2.88 -4.72
CA HIS A 243 -6.98 -1.87 -5.57
C HIS A 243 -7.31 -2.13 -7.03
N GLU A 244 -7.17 -3.38 -7.46
CA GLU A 244 -7.54 -3.82 -8.80
C GLU A 244 -9.01 -3.56 -9.14
N ILE A 245 -9.92 -3.76 -8.17
CA ILE A 245 -11.34 -3.45 -8.37
C ILE A 245 -11.56 -1.95 -8.62
N VAL A 246 -10.80 -1.05 -7.98
CA VAL A 246 -10.91 0.41 -8.21
C VAL A 246 -10.55 0.78 -9.65
N HIS A 247 -9.51 0.18 -10.21
CA HIS A 247 -9.13 0.41 -11.61
C HIS A 247 -10.21 -0.06 -12.59
N ALA A 248 -10.86 -1.19 -12.28
CA ALA A 248 -11.97 -1.70 -13.08
C ALA A 248 -13.25 -0.84 -12.95
N LEU A 249 -13.43 -0.15 -11.82
CA LEU A 249 -14.61 0.69 -11.54
C LEU A 249 -14.44 2.15 -11.96
N GLY A 250 -13.23 2.72 -11.94
CA GLY A 250 -13.10 4.13 -12.33
C GLY A 250 -11.73 4.79 -12.31
N PHE A 251 -10.78 4.37 -11.46
CA PHE A 251 -9.48 5.02 -11.39
C PHE A 251 -8.56 4.50 -12.50
N SER A 252 -8.71 5.05 -13.70
CA SER A 252 -7.88 4.67 -14.85
C SER A 252 -7.75 5.83 -15.82
N VAL A 253 -6.55 6.03 -16.37
CA VAL A 253 -6.29 7.05 -17.41
C VAL A 253 -7.24 6.94 -18.60
N SER A 254 -7.69 5.73 -18.94
CA SER A 254 -8.63 5.48 -20.03
C SER A 254 -10.09 5.89 -19.72
N LEU A 255 -10.39 6.21 -18.45
CA LEU A 255 -11.71 6.57 -17.96
C LEU A 255 -11.88 8.06 -17.63
N TYR A 256 -10.81 8.84 -17.42
CA TYR A 256 -10.92 10.26 -17.02
C TYR A 256 -11.73 11.11 -18.00
N ALA A 257 -11.59 10.85 -19.30
CA ALA A 257 -12.37 11.56 -20.29
C ALA A 257 -13.88 11.30 -20.14
N TYR A 258 -14.27 10.17 -19.54
CA TYR A 258 -15.66 9.76 -19.38
C TYR A 258 -16.32 10.26 -18.10
N PHE A 259 -15.58 10.95 -17.22
CA PHE A 259 -16.14 11.52 -16.00
C PHE A 259 -17.24 12.54 -16.30
N ARG A 260 -18.20 12.62 -15.38
CA ARG A 260 -19.39 13.47 -15.48
C ARG A 260 -19.55 14.30 -14.22
N ASP A 261 -20.19 15.46 -14.37
CA ASP A 261 -20.60 16.26 -13.22
C ASP A 261 -21.80 15.63 -12.48
N GLU A 262 -22.23 16.29 -11.40
CA GLU A 262 -23.33 15.82 -10.55
C GLU A 262 -24.67 15.74 -11.29
N ASP A 263 -24.85 16.55 -12.33
CA ASP A 263 -26.04 16.54 -13.18
C ASP A 263 -26.01 15.43 -14.23
N GLY A 264 -24.87 14.72 -14.33
CA GLY A 264 -24.61 13.63 -15.26
C GLY A 264 -24.18 14.12 -16.64
N GLU A 265 -23.73 15.36 -16.77
CA GLU A 265 -23.20 15.90 -18.03
C GLU A 265 -21.69 15.66 -18.17
N PRO A 266 -21.18 15.39 -19.39
CA PRO A 266 -19.76 15.11 -19.60
C PRO A 266 -18.84 16.25 -19.16
N LEU A 267 -17.79 15.93 -18.39
CA LEU A 267 -16.76 16.90 -18.04
C LEU A 267 -15.83 17.22 -19.23
N SER A 268 -15.62 16.23 -20.09
CA SER A 268 -14.76 16.32 -21.27
C SER A 268 -15.55 16.51 -22.56
N ARG A 269 -14.92 17.16 -23.55
CA ARG A 269 -15.54 17.46 -24.84
C ARG A 269 -15.94 16.17 -25.55
N ARG A 270 -17.14 16.16 -26.14
CA ARG A 270 -17.65 15.03 -26.94
C ARG A 270 -17.61 15.37 -28.43
N GLY A 271 -17.28 14.37 -29.26
CA GLY A 271 -17.42 14.40 -30.71
C GLY A 271 -18.88 14.20 -31.14
N ARG A 272 -19.11 14.16 -32.46
CA ARG A 272 -20.47 13.95 -33.03
C ARG A 272 -21.08 12.60 -32.66
N ASN A 273 -20.24 11.61 -32.39
CA ASN A 273 -20.63 10.27 -31.95
C ASN A 273 -20.93 10.18 -30.43
N GLY A 274 -20.91 11.31 -29.70
CA GLY A 274 -21.15 11.33 -28.26
C GLY A 274 -20.00 10.81 -27.40
N LYS A 275 -18.87 10.42 -28.01
CA LYS A 275 -17.66 9.93 -27.31
C LYS A 275 -16.60 11.03 -27.17
N PRO A 276 -15.70 10.95 -26.17
CA PRO A 276 -14.56 11.85 -26.09
C PRO A 276 -13.68 11.76 -27.33
N LEU A 277 -12.98 12.86 -27.62
CA LEU A 277 -11.96 12.90 -28.67
C LEU A 277 -10.77 12.02 -28.26
N ILE A 278 -9.95 11.59 -29.22
CA ILE A 278 -8.74 10.81 -28.92
C ILE A 278 -7.54 11.75 -28.93
N ASN A 279 -6.73 11.67 -27.88
CA ASN A 279 -5.41 12.27 -27.84
C ASN A 279 -4.43 11.34 -28.55
N GLU A 280 -3.94 11.74 -29.72
CA GLU A 280 -3.04 10.93 -30.55
C GLU A 280 -1.68 10.68 -29.89
N ALA A 281 -1.18 11.62 -29.07
CA ALA A 281 0.12 11.50 -28.43
C ALA A 281 0.14 10.44 -27.32
N LEU A 282 -0.95 10.36 -26.56
CA LEU A 282 -1.11 9.37 -25.48
C LEU A 282 -1.86 8.12 -25.94
N ASN A 283 -2.48 8.15 -27.12
CA ASN A 283 -3.38 7.13 -27.63
C ASN A 283 -4.48 6.76 -26.59
N THR A 284 -5.06 7.78 -25.97
CA THR A 284 -6.12 7.67 -24.95
C THR A 284 -7.25 8.67 -25.21
N PRO A 285 -8.46 8.43 -24.67
CA PRO A 285 -9.51 9.44 -24.64
C PRO A 285 -9.04 10.76 -24.00
N GLU A 286 -9.24 11.87 -24.69
CA GLU A 286 -8.85 13.21 -24.25
C GLU A 286 -9.74 13.68 -23.10
N TRP A 287 -9.14 13.86 -21.93
CA TRP A 287 -9.80 14.43 -20.76
C TRP A 287 -9.76 15.96 -20.76
N SER A 288 -10.67 16.55 -20.01
CA SER A 288 -10.72 17.99 -19.75
C SER A 288 -9.77 18.39 -18.61
N GLU A 289 -9.27 19.62 -18.68
CA GLU A 289 -8.57 20.32 -17.59
C GLU A 289 -9.42 20.49 -16.32
N ARG A 290 -10.73 20.20 -16.38
CA ARG A 290 -11.61 20.08 -15.19
C ARG A 290 -11.47 18.75 -14.46
N VAL A 291 -10.85 17.74 -15.08
CA VAL A 291 -10.65 16.40 -14.51
C VAL A 291 -9.20 16.23 -14.10
N VAL A 292 -8.29 16.26 -15.07
CA VAL A 292 -6.85 16.19 -14.85
C VAL A 292 -6.21 17.44 -15.45
N ARG A 293 -5.38 18.11 -14.65
CA ARG A 293 -4.66 19.31 -15.05
C ARG A 293 -3.17 19.15 -14.82
N LYS A 294 -2.37 19.65 -15.75
CA LYS A 294 -0.91 19.75 -15.58
C LYS A 294 -0.58 21.01 -14.79
N ILE A 295 0.05 20.81 -13.64
CA ILE A 295 0.48 21.86 -12.73
C ILE A 295 2.02 21.96 -12.79
N VAL A 296 2.52 23.19 -12.75
CA VAL A 296 3.96 23.48 -12.80
C VAL A 296 4.38 24.10 -11.47
N ARG A 297 5.37 23.50 -10.81
CA ARG A 297 6.10 24.08 -9.68
C ARG A 297 7.43 24.65 -10.21
N PRO A 298 7.57 25.98 -10.35
CA PRO A 298 8.78 26.58 -10.95
C PRO A 298 10.00 26.59 -10.03
N ASN A 299 9.77 26.53 -8.72
CA ASN A 299 10.80 26.61 -7.69
C ASN A 299 10.91 25.26 -6.95
N TRP A 300 11.20 24.18 -7.66
CA TRP A 300 11.38 22.87 -7.04
C TRP A 300 12.84 22.73 -6.58
N TRP A 301 13.08 22.73 -5.26
CA TRP A 301 14.44 22.71 -4.73
C TRP A 301 15.06 21.33 -4.86
N VAL A 302 16.28 21.29 -5.38
CA VAL A 302 17.12 20.10 -5.52
C VAL A 302 18.54 20.44 -5.05
N SER A 303 19.41 19.43 -4.93
CA SER A 303 20.80 19.65 -4.57
C SER A 303 21.44 20.63 -5.55
N GLY A 304 22.08 21.68 -5.01
CA GLY A 304 22.76 22.69 -5.82
C GLY A 304 21.89 23.67 -6.62
N GLY A 305 20.56 23.67 -6.48
CA GLY A 305 19.72 24.67 -7.16
C GLY A 305 18.21 24.43 -7.14
N VAL A 306 17.52 25.01 -8.12
CA VAL A 306 16.07 24.86 -8.33
C VAL A 306 15.79 24.39 -9.75
N VAL A 307 14.79 23.54 -9.89
CA VAL A 307 14.29 23.04 -11.18
C VAL A 307 12.80 23.25 -11.31
N LYS A 308 12.27 23.04 -12.52
CA LYS A 308 10.83 23.00 -12.77
C LYS A 308 10.34 21.57 -12.59
N LYS A 309 9.37 21.32 -11.69
CA LYS A 309 8.62 20.07 -11.61
C LYS A 309 7.26 20.25 -12.28
N GLU A 310 6.89 19.29 -13.11
CA GLU A 310 5.58 19.23 -13.74
C GLU A 310 4.84 18.04 -13.15
N ALA A 311 3.61 18.24 -12.71
CA ALA A 311 2.80 17.22 -12.06
C ALA A 311 1.40 17.20 -12.64
N TYR A 312 0.84 16.03 -12.89
CA TYR A 312 -0.56 15.91 -13.26
C TYR A 312 -1.40 15.75 -11.99
N MET A 313 -2.49 16.50 -11.86
CA MET A 313 -3.35 16.45 -10.69
C MET A 313 -4.79 16.17 -11.09
N ILE A 314 -5.50 15.35 -10.31
CA ILE A 314 -6.95 15.30 -10.34
C ILE A 314 -7.48 16.55 -9.63
N VAL A 315 -8.22 17.37 -10.36
CA VAL A 315 -8.72 18.69 -9.91
C VAL A 315 -10.24 18.73 -9.78
N THR A 316 -10.87 17.58 -9.65
CA THR A 316 -12.32 17.46 -9.48
C THR A 316 -12.76 17.95 -8.09
N PRO A 317 -14.01 18.42 -7.93
CA PRO A 317 -14.40 19.21 -6.76
C PRO A 317 -14.21 18.52 -5.41
N ARG A 318 -14.63 17.26 -5.26
CA ARG A 318 -14.52 16.54 -3.98
C ARG A 318 -13.10 16.09 -3.70
N VAL A 319 -12.36 15.70 -4.75
CA VAL A 319 -10.93 15.38 -4.60
C VAL A 319 -10.19 16.60 -4.05
N VAL A 320 -10.41 17.78 -4.64
CA VAL A 320 -9.84 19.05 -4.16
C VAL A 320 -10.25 19.33 -2.71
N GLU A 321 -11.54 19.20 -2.37
CA GLU A 321 -12.02 19.37 -1.00
C GLU A 321 -11.28 18.46 -0.01
N GLU A 322 -11.19 17.17 -0.33
CA GLU A 322 -10.58 16.17 0.56
C GLU A 322 -9.07 16.34 0.70
N VAL A 323 -8.32 16.68 -0.37
CA VAL A 323 -6.87 16.92 -0.23
C VAL A 323 -6.57 18.20 0.54
N ARG A 324 -7.36 19.26 0.34
CA ARG A 324 -7.20 20.51 1.11
C ARG A 324 -7.46 20.26 2.60
N ARG A 325 -8.52 19.51 2.90
CA ARG A 325 -8.86 19.08 4.26
C ARG A 325 -7.78 18.21 4.87
N HIS A 326 -7.26 17.24 4.11
CA HIS A 326 -6.23 16.29 4.56
C HIS A 326 -4.92 16.99 4.90
N PHE A 327 -4.35 17.76 3.96
CA PHE A 327 -3.09 18.45 4.17
C PHE A 327 -3.22 19.74 5.00
N ASN A 328 -4.43 20.24 5.22
CA ASN A 328 -4.69 21.58 5.76
C ASN A 328 -4.03 22.68 4.90
N CYS A 329 -4.32 22.64 3.59
CA CYS A 329 -3.76 23.57 2.60
C CYS A 329 -4.82 24.04 1.60
N ASP A 330 -5.37 25.24 1.80
CA ASP A 330 -6.46 25.79 0.96
C ASP A 330 -6.02 26.14 -0.48
N GLU A 331 -4.72 26.34 -0.70
CA GLU A 331 -4.17 26.71 -2.01
C GLU A 331 -3.99 25.51 -2.94
N LEU A 332 -4.01 24.29 -2.39
CA LEU A 332 -3.74 23.06 -3.16
C LEU A 332 -4.76 22.90 -4.29
N GLU A 333 -4.26 22.67 -5.51
CA GLU A 333 -5.06 22.67 -6.73
C GLU A 333 -5.78 21.35 -7.01
N GLY A 334 -5.33 20.25 -6.39
CA GLY A 334 -5.82 18.89 -6.63
C GLY A 334 -4.93 17.82 -6.00
N ALA A 335 -5.28 16.56 -6.24
CA ALA A 335 -4.49 15.41 -5.82
C ALA A 335 -3.48 15.02 -6.90
N GLU A 336 -2.20 14.94 -6.54
CA GLU A 336 -1.12 14.58 -7.46
C GLU A 336 -1.22 13.11 -7.91
N LEU A 337 -1.08 12.89 -9.21
CA LEU A 337 -1.00 11.58 -9.84
C LEU A 337 0.46 11.19 -10.04
N GLU A 338 0.72 9.90 -9.90
CA GLU A 338 2.03 9.28 -10.10
C GLU A 338 2.61 9.63 -11.49
N ASP A 339 3.85 10.13 -11.49
CA ASP A 339 4.57 10.56 -12.70
C ASP A 339 5.86 9.75 -12.96
N GLN A 340 6.08 8.67 -12.20
CA GLN A 340 7.14 7.69 -12.41
C GLN A 340 6.59 6.26 -12.63
N GLY A 341 7.48 5.34 -13.01
CA GLY A 341 7.13 3.95 -13.32
C GLY A 341 6.93 3.66 -14.81
N GLU A 342 6.39 2.48 -15.14
CA GLU A 342 6.05 2.10 -16.52
C GLU A 342 4.71 2.73 -16.95
N ASP A 343 4.34 2.63 -18.24
CA ASP A 343 3.05 3.10 -18.80
C ASP A 343 1.81 2.66 -18.02
N GLY A 344 1.94 1.62 -17.20
CA GLY A 344 0.90 1.07 -16.35
C GLY A 344 0.79 1.61 -14.94
N THR A 345 1.76 2.41 -14.52
CA THR A 345 1.81 3.03 -13.19
C THR A 345 1.46 4.51 -13.29
N LEU A 346 2.00 5.17 -14.32
CA LEU A 346 1.79 6.58 -14.63
C LEU A 346 0.30 6.96 -14.74
N LEU A 347 -0.05 8.09 -14.14
CA LEU A 347 -1.38 8.72 -14.20
C LEU A 347 -2.55 7.88 -13.71
N THR A 348 -2.31 6.66 -13.22
CA THR A 348 -3.36 5.71 -12.83
C THR A 348 -3.37 5.47 -11.32
N HIS A 349 -2.41 6.06 -10.62
CA HIS A 349 -2.21 5.96 -9.17
C HIS A 349 -2.02 7.35 -8.58
N TRP A 350 -2.19 7.46 -7.27
CA TRP A 350 -1.79 8.64 -6.51
C TRP A 350 -0.26 8.71 -6.38
N GLU A 351 0.26 9.94 -6.39
CA GLU A 351 1.69 10.22 -6.18
C GLU A 351 2.17 9.72 -4.82
N LYS A 352 3.15 8.81 -4.83
CA LYS A 352 3.56 8.14 -3.61
C LYS A 352 4.26 9.07 -2.62
N ARG A 353 4.98 10.10 -3.09
CA ARG A 353 5.67 11.07 -2.21
C ARG A 353 4.71 11.74 -1.22
N VAL A 354 3.51 12.12 -1.67
CA VAL A 354 2.54 12.86 -0.84
C VAL A 354 1.43 11.99 -0.26
N PHE A 355 1.25 10.76 -0.73
CA PHE A 355 0.18 9.86 -0.26
C PHE A 355 0.65 8.53 0.33
N GLU A 356 1.91 8.14 0.19
CA GLU A 356 2.59 6.96 0.78
C GLU A 356 1.72 5.70 0.94
N ASN A 357 1.03 5.52 2.08
CA ASN A 357 0.21 4.36 2.41
C ASN A 357 -1.24 4.44 1.94
N GLU A 358 -1.60 5.43 1.13
CA GLU A 358 -2.84 5.39 0.37
C GLU A 358 -2.81 4.18 -0.57
N ALA A 359 -3.87 3.37 -0.49
CA ALA A 359 -3.93 2.07 -1.12
C ALA A 359 -3.89 2.13 -2.65
N MET A 360 -4.16 3.28 -3.28
CA MET A 360 -4.09 3.53 -4.72
C MET A 360 -2.78 4.20 -5.16
N THR A 361 -1.71 4.16 -4.35
CA THR A 361 -0.34 4.47 -4.83
C THR A 361 0.24 3.31 -5.66
N GLY A 362 1.21 3.59 -6.54
CA GLY A 362 1.70 2.64 -7.56
C GLY A 362 2.56 1.46 -7.06
N THR A 363 2.82 1.38 -5.75
CA THR A 363 3.53 0.26 -5.11
C THR A 363 2.91 -0.05 -3.76
N HIS A 364 2.81 -1.34 -3.43
CA HIS A 364 2.32 -1.79 -2.14
C HIS A 364 3.21 -1.34 -0.98
N THR A 365 2.55 -0.86 0.07
CA THR A 365 3.15 -0.56 1.38
C THR A 365 2.41 -1.28 2.49
N GLN A 366 3.04 -1.30 3.66
CA GLN A 366 2.45 -1.79 4.89
C GLN A 366 1.29 -0.87 5.30
N SER A 367 0.25 -1.44 5.91
CA SER A 367 -0.94 -0.69 6.38
C SER A 367 -1.62 0.16 5.28
N PRO A 368 -1.96 -0.42 4.12
CA PRO A 368 -2.58 0.35 3.04
C PRO A 368 -4.00 0.81 3.44
N VAL A 369 -4.31 2.08 3.18
CA VAL A 369 -5.60 2.69 3.55
C VAL A 369 -6.38 3.18 2.33
N TYR A 370 -7.67 2.85 2.30
CA TYR A 370 -8.61 3.44 1.34
C TYR A 370 -9.18 4.72 1.96
N SER A 371 -8.54 5.83 1.63
CA SER A 371 -8.79 7.12 2.26
C SER A 371 -10.06 7.79 1.73
N ARG A 372 -10.45 8.91 2.36
CA ARG A 372 -11.49 9.79 1.82
C ARG A 372 -11.14 10.32 0.42
N ILE A 373 -9.86 10.44 0.07
CA ILE A 373 -9.41 10.95 -1.24
C ILE A 373 -9.76 9.97 -2.36
N THR A 374 -9.49 8.68 -2.19
CA THR A 374 -9.89 7.66 -3.18
C THR A 374 -11.40 7.54 -3.29
N LEU A 375 -12.14 7.62 -2.18
CA LEU A 375 -13.61 7.63 -2.23
C LEU A 375 -14.16 8.89 -2.93
N ALA A 376 -13.52 10.05 -2.73
CA ALA A 376 -13.87 11.28 -3.42
C ALA A 376 -13.64 11.20 -4.92
N LEU A 377 -12.54 10.59 -5.37
CA LEU A 377 -12.32 10.32 -6.79
C LEU A 377 -13.45 9.45 -7.35
N MET A 378 -13.82 8.38 -6.66
CA MET A 378 -14.90 7.49 -7.10
C MET A 378 -16.25 8.22 -7.18
N GLU A 379 -16.54 9.14 -6.27
CA GLU A 379 -17.74 9.98 -6.37
C GLU A 379 -17.67 11.00 -7.51
N ASP A 380 -16.53 11.65 -7.69
CA ASP A 380 -16.29 12.64 -8.77
C ASP A 380 -16.22 12.03 -10.18
N THR A 381 -16.24 10.69 -10.31
CA THR A 381 -16.52 10.05 -11.61
C THR A 381 -17.90 10.44 -12.16
N GLY A 382 -18.84 10.83 -11.29
CA GLY A 382 -20.25 11.06 -11.62
C GLY A 382 -21.08 9.77 -11.73
N TRP A 383 -20.47 8.60 -11.49
CA TRP A 383 -21.10 7.30 -11.59
C TRP A 383 -21.61 6.75 -10.26
N TYR A 384 -20.97 7.16 -9.17
CA TYR A 384 -21.19 6.65 -7.82
C TYR A 384 -21.48 7.79 -6.85
N LYS A 385 -22.13 7.48 -5.73
CA LYS A 385 -21.96 8.24 -4.48
C LYS A 385 -21.11 7.43 -3.53
N ALA A 386 -20.17 8.05 -2.84
CA ALA A 386 -19.30 7.35 -1.92
C ALA A 386 -19.86 7.37 -0.48
N ASN A 387 -19.75 6.24 0.19
CA ASN A 387 -20.02 6.13 1.61
C ASN A 387 -18.72 6.40 2.40
N TYR A 388 -18.48 7.66 2.74
CA TYR A 388 -17.30 8.08 3.49
C TYR A 388 -17.21 7.51 4.91
N SER A 389 -18.27 6.87 5.45
CA SER A 389 -18.16 6.17 6.74
C SER A 389 -17.25 4.94 6.69
N LEU A 390 -16.90 4.46 5.49
CA LEU A 390 -15.98 3.35 5.25
C LEU A 390 -14.57 3.82 4.88
N ALA A 391 -14.33 5.13 4.85
CA ALA A 391 -13.01 5.67 4.64
C ALA A 391 -12.10 5.33 5.83
N GLN A 392 -10.89 4.89 5.53
CA GLN A 392 -9.85 4.67 6.52
C GLN A 392 -9.05 5.97 6.72
N PRO A 393 -8.55 6.25 7.94
CA PRO A 393 -7.74 7.43 8.19
C PRO A 393 -6.38 7.29 7.48
N LEU A 394 -6.05 8.26 6.64
CA LEU A 394 -4.70 8.45 6.11
C LEU A 394 -3.98 9.42 7.05
N THR A 395 -2.91 8.99 7.69
CA THR A 395 -2.12 9.85 8.61
C THR A 395 -0.94 10.51 7.90
N TRP A 396 -0.43 9.89 6.83
CA TRP A 396 0.66 10.44 6.05
C TRP A 396 0.29 11.81 5.46
N GLY A 397 1.06 12.84 5.81
CA GLY A 397 0.81 14.21 5.33
C GLY A 397 -0.33 14.95 6.02
N GLU A 398 -1.07 14.32 6.94
CA GLU A 398 -2.24 14.94 7.56
C GLU A 398 -1.85 16.21 8.34
N GLY A 399 -2.44 17.34 7.97
CA GLY A 399 -2.21 18.64 8.62
C GLY A 399 -0.82 19.25 8.43
N LEU A 400 0.04 18.66 7.57
CA LEU A 400 1.42 19.13 7.38
C LEU A 400 1.55 20.43 6.56
N GLY A 401 0.47 20.91 5.96
CA GLY A 401 0.35 22.19 5.29
C GLY A 401 0.86 22.18 3.84
N CYS A 402 0.75 23.35 3.19
CA CYS A 402 1.12 23.53 1.79
C CYS A 402 2.60 23.27 1.52
N ASP A 403 3.47 23.53 2.49
CA ASP A 403 4.91 23.29 2.35
C ASP A 403 5.23 21.80 2.16
N PHE A 404 4.43 20.89 2.74
CA PHE A 404 4.58 19.46 2.50
C PHE A 404 4.03 19.06 1.12
N ALA A 405 2.80 19.48 0.82
CA ALA A 405 2.07 19.01 -0.36
C ALA A 405 2.65 19.57 -1.67
N MET A 406 3.16 20.81 -1.67
CA MET A 406 3.48 21.55 -2.89
C MET A 406 4.98 21.72 -3.18
N ARG A 407 5.85 21.43 -2.21
CA ARG A 407 7.31 21.63 -2.34
C ARG A 407 8.06 20.30 -2.33
N SER A 408 9.35 20.35 -2.65
CA SER A 408 10.19 19.16 -2.65
C SER A 408 10.47 18.67 -1.23
N CYS A 409 10.73 17.37 -1.07
CA CYS A 409 11.13 16.83 0.22
C CYS A 409 12.46 17.42 0.71
N LYS A 410 13.34 17.84 -0.20
CA LYS A 410 14.53 18.63 0.17
C LYS A 410 14.15 19.91 0.88
N GLU A 411 13.27 20.73 0.28
CA GLU A 411 12.87 22.01 0.86
C GLU A 411 12.19 21.82 2.21
N TRP A 412 11.37 20.77 2.34
CA TRP A 412 10.79 20.38 3.63
C TRP A 412 11.86 20.05 4.67
N ILE A 413 12.79 19.14 4.35
CA ILE A 413 13.86 18.71 5.25
C ILE A 413 14.70 19.91 5.70
N ASP A 414 15.13 20.75 4.76
CA ASP A 414 15.98 21.91 5.05
C ASP A 414 15.23 22.94 5.91
N THR A 415 13.97 23.25 5.58
CA THR A 415 13.16 24.21 6.32
C THR A 415 12.91 23.73 7.76
N ARG A 416 12.55 22.45 7.94
CA ARG A 416 12.30 21.88 9.27
C ARG A 416 13.58 21.84 10.11
N ARG A 417 14.73 21.46 9.53
CA ARG A 417 16.04 21.51 10.19
C ARG A 417 16.39 22.93 10.66
N LEU A 418 16.20 23.94 9.81
CA LEU A 418 16.46 25.34 10.16
C LEU A 418 15.58 25.84 11.31
N MET A 419 14.37 25.29 11.44
CA MET A 419 13.43 25.63 12.52
C MET A 419 13.59 24.76 13.79
N ASP A 420 14.58 23.85 13.83
CA ASP A 420 14.74 22.86 14.90
C ASP A 420 13.46 22.02 15.12
N GLN A 421 12.80 21.66 14.02
CA GLN A 421 11.59 20.86 13.99
C GLN A 421 11.88 19.47 13.42
N SER A 422 11.00 18.50 13.71
CA SER A 422 11.08 17.19 13.11
C SER A 422 11.01 17.27 11.59
N ILE A 423 11.90 16.54 10.92
CA ILE A 423 11.89 16.38 9.45
C ILE A 423 10.90 15.28 9.01
N HIS A 424 10.34 14.51 9.96
CA HIS A 424 9.34 13.51 9.67
C HIS A 424 8.15 14.10 8.90
N PRO A 425 7.55 13.33 7.98
CA PRO A 425 7.76 11.88 7.81
C PRO A 425 8.97 11.50 6.94
N PHE A 426 9.64 12.48 6.31
CA PHE A 426 10.91 12.27 5.63
C PHE A 426 12.06 12.02 6.63
N CYS A 427 13.20 11.53 6.14
CA CYS A 427 14.33 11.16 6.98
C CYS A 427 15.67 11.33 6.27
N ASP A 428 16.77 11.29 7.02
CA ASP A 428 18.13 11.54 6.51
C ASP A 428 19.17 10.53 7.02
N LYS A 429 18.72 9.47 7.69
CA LYS A 429 19.61 8.44 8.25
C LYS A 429 19.87 7.36 7.21
N VAL A 430 21.13 7.24 6.77
CA VAL A 430 21.51 6.21 5.80
C VAL A 430 21.32 4.82 6.40
N LYS A 431 20.56 3.97 5.72
CA LYS A 431 20.41 2.55 6.04
C LYS A 431 21.77 1.85 5.95
N LYS A 432 22.32 1.43 7.09
CA LYS A 432 23.59 0.70 7.22
C LYS A 432 23.42 -0.46 8.19
N ASP A 433 24.17 -1.53 7.97
CA ASP A 433 24.33 -2.59 8.98
C ASP A 433 25.47 -2.21 9.94
N PRO A 434 25.29 -2.35 11.26
CA PRO A 434 24.10 -2.84 11.96
C PRO A 434 22.93 -1.82 11.91
N LEU A 435 21.68 -2.28 11.69
CA LEU A 435 20.51 -1.40 11.49
C LEU A 435 20.13 -0.59 12.73
N GLU A 436 19.98 0.72 12.55
CA GLU A 436 19.42 1.64 13.54
C GLU A 436 17.95 1.93 13.20
N THR A 437 17.02 1.35 13.96
CA THR A 437 15.56 1.53 13.81
C THR A 437 15.07 2.76 14.58
N GLU A 438 13.88 3.22 14.22
CA GLU A 438 13.16 4.28 14.92
C GLU A 438 11.66 3.95 14.95
N CYS A 439 10.82 4.82 15.49
CA CYS A 439 9.36 4.63 15.48
C CYS A 439 8.71 5.42 14.35
N THR A 440 7.61 4.90 13.81
CA THR A 440 6.70 5.72 12.99
C THR A 440 6.15 6.90 13.80
N ASP A 441 5.69 7.97 13.13
CA ASP A 441 5.09 9.14 13.79
C ASP A 441 3.89 8.76 14.67
N SER A 442 3.08 7.78 14.24
CA SER A 442 1.96 7.26 15.03
C SER A 442 2.39 6.33 16.18
N ARG A 443 3.66 5.91 16.18
CA ARG A 443 4.26 4.89 17.05
C ARG A 443 3.57 3.54 17.01
N ASP A 444 2.88 3.21 15.93
CA ASP A 444 2.25 1.90 15.77
C ASP A 444 3.23 0.81 15.34
N ALA A 445 4.40 1.19 14.83
CA ALA A 445 5.39 0.26 14.31
C ALA A 445 6.83 0.72 14.56
N VAL A 446 7.72 -0.27 14.59
CA VAL A 446 9.16 -0.08 14.40
C VAL A 446 9.41 0.16 12.92
N ALA A 447 10.24 1.14 12.59
CA ALA A 447 10.51 1.55 11.22
C ALA A 447 12.00 1.87 11.03
N LEU A 448 12.36 2.14 9.78
CA LEU A 448 13.71 2.58 9.42
C LEU A 448 13.63 3.66 8.35
N CYS A 449 14.63 4.53 8.31
CA CYS A 449 14.81 5.41 7.17
C CYS A 449 15.23 4.62 5.93
N ASN A 450 14.46 4.72 4.85
CA ASN A 450 14.73 3.98 3.62
C ASN A 450 15.77 4.65 2.70
N LEU A 451 16.60 5.55 3.25
CA LEU A 451 17.69 6.20 2.55
C LEU A 451 18.83 5.22 2.28
N MET A 452 19.25 5.11 1.02
CA MET A 452 20.35 4.23 0.60
C MET A 452 21.26 4.91 -0.42
N GLU A 453 22.43 4.29 -0.64
CA GLU A 453 23.39 4.71 -1.67
C GLU A 453 23.17 3.90 -2.97
N TYR A 454 23.11 4.62 -4.09
CA TYR A 454 23.02 4.08 -5.43
C TYR A 454 24.41 3.96 -6.07
N LYS A 455 24.55 3.07 -7.05
CA LYS A 455 25.82 2.91 -7.78
C LYS A 455 26.14 4.14 -8.64
N GLU A 456 25.10 4.66 -9.29
CA GLU A 456 25.14 5.81 -10.18
C GLU A 456 24.46 7.03 -9.54
N ASP A 457 24.77 8.21 -10.08
CA ASP A 457 24.13 9.45 -9.66
C ASP A 457 22.63 9.42 -9.98
N LEU A 458 21.82 9.88 -9.03
CA LEU A 458 20.40 10.09 -9.26
C LEU A 458 20.18 11.26 -10.23
N PRO A 459 19.10 11.23 -11.02
CA PRO A 459 18.69 12.38 -11.82
C PRO A 459 18.58 13.65 -10.98
N ILE A 460 18.94 14.80 -11.55
CA ILE A 460 19.03 16.08 -10.82
C ILE A 460 17.75 16.45 -10.07
N ASN A 461 16.59 16.11 -10.62
CA ASN A 461 15.26 16.31 -10.05
C ASN A 461 14.99 15.49 -8.77
N PHE A 462 15.82 14.50 -8.47
CA PHE A 462 15.70 13.58 -7.34
C PHE A 462 16.89 13.66 -6.36
N GLN A 463 17.81 14.62 -6.57
CA GLN A 463 18.92 14.85 -5.65
C GLN A 463 18.44 15.70 -4.48
N ASN A 464 18.08 15.05 -3.37
CA ASN A 464 17.32 15.67 -2.28
C ASN A 464 18.17 16.26 -1.13
N PHE A 465 19.50 16.20 -1.20
CA PHE A 465 20.38 16.52 -0.08
C PHE A 465 21.56 17.44 -0.43
N ASP A 466 21.82 18.42 0.45
CA ASP A 466 23.11 19.13 0.50
C ASP A 466 23.99 18.62 1.65
N GLU A 467 23.39 17.94 2.62
CA GLU A 467 24.06 17.32 3.76
C GLU A 467 23.28 16.11 4.27
N ILE A 468 24.00 15.03 4.52
CA ILE A 468 23.51 13.80 5.13
C ILE A 468 24.38 13.50 6.36
N PRO A 469 23.81 13.33 7.57
CA PRO A 469 24.57 13.00 8.76
C PRO A 469 25.45 11.76 8.57
N GLY A 470 26.75 11.89 8.86
CA GLY A 470 27.70 10.77 8.78
C GLY A 470 28.18 10.42 7.36
N VAL A 471 27.82 11.20 6.35
CA VAL A 471 28.37 11.12 4.98
C VAL A 471 29.30 12.32 4.74
N ARG A 472 30.42 12.12 4.04
CA ARG A 472 31.38 13.20 3.78
C ARG A 472 30.77 14.25 2.85
N LYS A 473 31.16 15.52 3.03
CA LYS A 473 30.69 16.64 2.19
C LYS A 473 31.48 16.71 0.88
N ASN A 474 31.17 15.84 -0.05
CA ASN A 474 31.60 15.89 -1.44
C ASN A 474 30.36 15.77 -2.31
N GLY A 475 29.95 16.88 -2.95
CA GLY A 475 28.65 16.97 -3.66
C GLY A 475 28.41 15.86 -4.70
N LYS A 476 29.47 15.27 -5.27
CA LYS A 476 29.38 14.14 -6.22
C LYS A 476 29.11 12.77 -5.55
N GLU A 477 29.34 12.62 -4.25
CA GLU A 477 28.88 11.41 -3.54
C GLU A 477 27.43 11.58 -3.08
N LEU A 478 27.01 12.79 -2.70
CA LEU A 478 25.63 13.06 -2.25
C LEU A 478 24.58 12.86 -3.35
N SER A 479 24.95 13.08 -4.62
CA SER A 479 24.08 12.78 -5.78
C SER A 479 23.66 11.32 -5.88
N LYS A 480 24.35 10.41 -5.19
CA LYS A 480 24.05 8.97 -5.18
C LYS A 480 23.10 8.55 -4.06
N TYR A 481 22.68 9.46 -3.19
CA TYR A 481 21.84 9.13 -2.06
C TYR A 481 20.38 9.52 -2.30
N GLY A 482 19.47 8.58 -2.09
CA GLY A 482 18.02 8.79 -2.17
C GLY A 482 17.24 7.68 -1.47
N GLY A 483 15.94 7.89 -1.33
CA GLY A 483 15.02 6.88 -0.81
C GLY A 483 14.95 5.68 -1.75
N SER A 484 14.87 4.47 -1.20
CA SER A 484 14.85 3.22 -1.96
C SER A 484 13.61 3.02 -2.83
N VAL A 485 12.54 3.79 -2.56
CA VAL A 485 11.27 3.73 -3.31
C VAL A 485 11.30 4.82 -4.38
N ASN A 486 11.51 4.40 -5.62
CA ASN A 486 11.63 5.32 -6.76
C ASN A 486 10.39 6.19 -6.93
N LEU A 487 9.18 5.60 -6.88
CA LEU A 487 7.88 6.29 -7.02
C LEU A 487 7.62 7.40 -5.99
N ALA A 488 8.41 7.46 -4.91
CA ALA A 488 8.31 8.56 -3.94
C ALA A 488 9.25 9.72 -4.32
N ASP A 489 9.53 9.96 -5.60
CA ASP A 489 10.53 10.92 -6.10
C ASP A 489 11.94 10.73 -5.48
N TYR A 490 12.29 9.49 -5.09
CA TYR A 490 13.47 9.17 -4.27
C TYR A 490 13.57 9.99 -2.97
N CYS A 491 12.47 10.53 -2.47
CA CYS A 491 12.40 11.15 -1.16
C CYS A 491 12.49 10.05 -0.09
N PRO A 492 13.49 10.07 0.78
CA PRO A 492 13.59 9.08 1.84
C PRO A 492 12.64 9.39 2.98
N TYR A 493 12.03 8.35 3.52
CA TYR A 493 11.05 8.44 4.59
C TYR A 493 11.14 7.27 5.56
N ILE A 494 10.48 7.44 6.71
CA ILE A 494 10.36 6.41 7.73
C ILE A 494 9.40 5.32 7.26
N GLN A 495 9.94 4.15 6.99
CA GLN A 495 9.24 3.04 6.37
C GLN A 495 9.14 1.84 7.33
N GLU A 496 7.92 1.32 7.46
CA GLU A 496 7.67 0.03 8.10
C GLU A 496 8.33 -1.11 7.31
N PHE A 497 8.74 -2.18 8.00
CA PHE A 497 9.39 -3.30 7.33
C PHE A 497 8.97 -4.66 7.90
N THR A 498 9.40 -5.71 7.22
CA THR A 498 9.27 -7.09 7.68
C THR A 498 10.64 -7.71 7.89
N TRP A 499 10.78 -8.45 8.99
CA TRP A 499 11.96 -9.22 9.32
C TRP A 499 11.99 -10.51 8.49
N LYS A 500 13.08 -10.77 7.76
CA LYS A 500 13.27 -12.00 6.98
C LYS A 500 14.45 -12.83 7.47
N SER A 501 14.34 -14.15 7.37
CA SER A 501 15.42 -15.12 7.61
C SER A 501 15.46 -16.09 6.43
N ASN A 502 16.60 -16.19 5.73
CA ASN A 502 16.74 -16.96 4.49
C ASN A 502 15.63 -16.65 3.47
N ASP A 503 15.37 -15.36 3.23
CA ASP A 503 14.30 -14.83 2.37
C ASP A 503 12.86 -15.16 2.76
N VAL A 504 12.65 -15.84 3.89
CA VAL A 504 11.33 -16.11 4.44
C VAL A 504 10.98 -15.03 5.47
N VAL A 505 9.85 -14.34 5.27
CA VAL A 505 9.28 -13.42 6.26
C VAL A 505 9.01 -14.16 7.56
N VAL A 506 9.64 -13.69 8.64
CA VAL A 506 9.53 -14.23 10.00
C VAL A 506 8.48 -13.47 10.80
N ARG A 507 8.50 -12.12 10.73
CA ARG A 507 7.55 -11.25 11.44
C ARG A 507 7.49 -9.85 10.82
N GLY A 508 6.39 -9.14 11.03
CA GLY A 508 6.26 -7.71 10.75
C GLY A 508 6.88 -6.83 11.84
N SER A 509 6.69 -5.52 11.71
CA SER A 509 7.23 -4.49 12.63
C SER A 509 6.17 -3.74 13.42
N GLN A 510 4.88 -4.00 13.14
CA GLN A 510 3.76 -3.37 13.84
C GLN A 510 3.58 -3.94 15.25
N CYS A 511 3.49 -3.04 16.22
CA CYS A 511 3.41 -3.37 17.64
C CYS A 511 2.10 -4.05 18.02
N ALA A 512 0.98 -3.72 17.37
CA ALA A 512 -0.34 -4.21 17.76
C ALA A 512 -0.55 -5.73 17.58
N PHE A 513 0.26 -6.39 16.73
CA PHE A 513 0.09 -7.79 16.36
C PHE A 513 0.98 -8.70 17.20
N ALA A 514 0.37 -9.58 17.99
CA ALA A 514 1.11 -10.50 18.88
C ALA A 514 1.99 -11.49 18.12
N GLU A 515 1.67 -11.78 16.86
CA GLU A 515 2.44 -12.61 15.93
C GLU A 515 3.83 -12.02 15.64
N ASN A 516 4.00 -10.70 15.84
CA ASN A 516 5.27 -10.00 15.66
C ASN A 516 6.19 -10.07 16.90
N MET A 517 5.79 -10.78 17.96
CA MET A 517 6.61 -10.97 19.15
C MET A 517 7.94 -11.67 18.80
N PRO A 518 9.10 -11.11 19.18
CA PRO A 518 10.38 -11.81 19.01
C PRO A 518 10.38 -13.15 19.76
N GLN A 519 11.07 -14.15 19.21
CA GLN A 519 11.38 -15.39 19.93
C GLN A 519 12.13 -15.06 21.22
N LEU A 520 11.95 -15.89 22.26
CA LEU A 520 12.46 -15.62 23.60
C LEU A 520 13.97 -15.39 23.60
N GLU A 521 14.72 -16.19 22.84
CA GLU A 521 16.17 -16.12 22.73
C GLU A 521 16.67 -14.92 21.90
N LYS A 522 15.74 -14.21 21.25
CA LYS A 522 16.00 -13.04 20.41
C LYS A 522 15.37 -11.76 20.96
N ASN A 523 14.73 -11.80 22.13
CA ASN A 523 14.03 -10.66 22.72
C ASN A 523 14.93 -9.86 23.68
N PHE A 524 16.06 -9.37 23.16
CA PHE A 524 17.08 -8.66 23.94
C PHE A 524 16.54 -7.42 24.65
N ALA A 525 15.68 -6.68 23.94
CA ALA A 525 15.15 -5.41 24.39
C ALA A 525 13.88 -5.53 25.24
N LEU A 526 13.49 -6.75 25.65
CA LEU A 526 12.29 -7.03 26.43
C LEU A 526 11.02 -6.46 25.78
N GLU A 527 10.95 -6.55 24.45
CA GLU A 527 9.82 -6.07 23.66
C GLU A 527 8.54 -6.87 23.97
N TYR A 528 7.41 -6.20 23.80
CA TYR A 528 6.08 -6.77 23.87
C TYR A 528 5.23 -6.28 22.69
N TYR A 529 4.71 -7.24 21.92
CA TYR A 529 3.78 -7.01 20.82
C TYR A 529 2.38 -7.49 21.20
N GLY A 530 1.37 -6.66 20.90
CA GLY A 530 -0.05 -6.88 21.17
C GLY A 530 -0.83 -5.56 21.18
N SER A 531 -2.16 -5.64 21.21
CA SER A 531 -3.08 -4.49 21.08
C SER A 531 -2.95 -3.38 22.15
N GLY A 532 -2.16 -3.63 23.21
CA GLY A 532 -1.82 -2.68 24.27
C GLY A 532 -0.38 -2.14 24.20
N SER A 533 0.27 -2.23 23.05
CA SER A 533 1.66 -1.80 22.86
C SER A 533 1.80 -0.67 21.84
N LYS A 534 2.89 0.08 21.96
CA LYS A 534 3.33 1.13 21.02
C LYS A 534 4.85 1.03 20.88
N CYS A 535 5.38 1.58 19.80
CA CYS A 535 6.81 1.70 19.59
C CYS A 535 7.38 2.79 20.50
N PHE A 536 8.57 2.55 21.07
CA PHE A 536 9.34 3.54 21.81
C PHE A 536 10.77 3.56 21.28
N ASN A 537 11.33 4.75 21.13
CA ASN A 537 12.72 4.91 20.74
C ASN A 537 13.65 4.47 21.88
N HIS A 538 14.81 3.94 21.53
CA HIS A 538 15.94 3.74 22.43
C HIS A 538 16.91 4.91 22.31
N ASN A 539 17.90 4.97 23.21
CA ASN A 539 19.03 5.90 23.02
C ASN A 539 20.01 5.30 21.99
N LYS A 540 21.17 5.96 21.80
CA LYS A 540 22.21 5.51 20.86
C LYS A 540 22.99 4.28 21.34
N GLU A 541 22.77 3.82 22.57
CA GLU A 541 23.45 2.65 23.13
C GLU A 541 22.70 1.37 22.76
N MET A 542 23.44 0.35 22.34
CA MET A 542 22.86 -0.96 22.03
C MET A 542 22.43 -1.67 23.31
N TRP A 543 21.33 -2.43 23.22
CA TRP A 543 20.91 -3.32 24.30
C TRP A 543 21.89 -4.48 24.47
N GLU A 544 22.11 -4.85 25.73
CA GLU A 544 23.06 -5.88 26.15
C GLU A 544 22.38 -6.89 27.09
N GLU A 545 22.68 -8.17 26.89
CA GLU A 545 22.29 -9.25 27.79
C GLU A 545 23.53 -9.89 28.43
N LYS A 546 23.50 -10.14 29.74
CA LYS A 546 24.60 -10.75 30.50
C LYS A 546 24.16 -11.97 31.29
N THR A 547 24.97 -13.02 31.24
CA THR A 547 25.09 -14.03 32.30
C THR A 547 26.50 -14.01 32.87
N CYS A 548 26.77 -14.84 33.88
CA CYS A 548 28.10 -14.93 34.46
C CYS A 548 29.17 -15.49 33.51
N SER A 549 28.74 -16.14 32.42
CA SER A 549 29.64 -16.79 31.45
C SER A 549 29.61 -16.13 30.08
N GLN A 550 28.58 -15.37 29.74
CA GLN A 550 28.37 -14.85 28.39
C GLN A 550 27.81 -13.43 28.40
N VAL A 551 28.26 -12.63 27.45
CA VAL A 551 27.70 -11.31 27.13
C VAL A 551 27.26 -11.34 25.67
N ARG A 552 26.05 -10.82 25.40
CA ARG A 552 25.49 -10.72 24.06
C ARG A 552 25.06 -9.28 23.79
N GLN A 553 25.38 -8.78 22.61
CA GLN A 553 24.93 -7.49 22.11
C GLN A 553 24.16 -7.71 20.82
N TRP A 554 23.01 -7.04 20.68
CA TRP A 554 22.17 -7.20 19.50
C TRP A 554 22.64 -6.30 18.36
N GLN A 555 22.49 -6.79 17.13
CA GLN A 555 22.93 -6.07 15.92
C GLN A 555 21.91 -5.04 15.42
N HIS A 556 20.72 -4.94 15.99
CA HIS A 556 19.74 -3.93 15.57
C HIS A 556 19.21 -3.20 16.81
N TRP A 557 19.14 -1.87 16.78
CA TRP A 557 18.75 -1.08 17.95
C TRP A 557 18.12 0.23 17.52
N GLY A 558 17.57 0.98 18.47
CA GLY A 558 17.07 2.33 18.23
C GLY A 558 15.57 2.48 18.46
N SER A 559 14.82 1.38 18.42
CA SER A 559 13.42 1.35 18.86
C SER A 559 12.94 -0.07 19.15
N GLY A 560 11.83 -0.18 19.89
CA GLY A 560 11.15 -1.45 20.17
C GLY A 560 9.71 -1.26 20.62
N CYS A 561 8.90 -2.32 20.57
CA CYS A 561 7.50 -2.27 21.00
C CYS A 561 7.36 -2.59 22.49
N TYR A 562 6.61 -1.77 23.23
CA TYR A 562 6.41 -1.95 24.67
C TYR A 562 4.95 -1.77 25.07
N LYS A 563 4.53 -2.56 26.06
CA LYS A 563 3.24 -2.41 26.70
C LYS A 563 3.21 -1.10 27.49
N TYR A 564 2.10 -0.38 27.38
CA TYR A 564 1.93 0.88 28.09
C TYR A 564 0.56 0.98 28.76
N THR A 565 0.49 1.83 29.79
CA THR A 565 -0.75 2.20 30.46
C THR A 565 -0.79 3.72 30.71
N CYS A 566 -1.98 4.30 30.55
CA CYS A 566 -2.23 5.72 30.81
C CYS A 566 -3.06 5.83 32.09
N ILE A 567 -2.40 6.10 33.22
CA ILE A 567 -3.03 6.16 34.54
C ILE A 567 -2.52 7.38 35.31
N SER A 568 -3.35 7.91 36.22
CA SER A 568 -2.96 9.02 37.09
C SER A 568 -2.44 10.29 36.37
N GLY A 569 -2.84 10.48 35.10
CA GLY A 569 -2.40 11.59 34.25
C GLY A 569 -0.98 11.44 33.71
N ARG A 570 -0.39 10.24 33.70
CA ARG A 570 0.94 9.95 33.16
C ARG A 570 0.94 8.70 32.28
N LEU A 571 1.98 8.59 31.47
CA LEU A 571 2.29 7.41 30.66
C LEU A 571 3.21 6.48 31.45
N HIS A 572 2.85 5.21 31.50
CA HIS A 572 3.59 4.16 32.18
C HIS A 572 3.94 3.04 31.20
N LEU A 573 5.12 2.44 31.34
CA LEU A 573 5.62 1.30 30.56
C LEU A 573 5.69 0.07 31.44
N ASP A 574 5.19 -1.06 30.95
CA ASP A 574 5.26 -2.34 31.66
C ASP A 574 6.35 -3.21 31.02
N ILE A 575 7.47 -3.40 31.73
CA ILE A 575 8.66 -4.10 31.22
C ILE A 575 9.09 -5.13 32.26
N ALA A 576 9.16 -6.41 31.86
CA ALA A 576 9.53 -7.53 32.75
C ALA A 576 8.81 -7.46 34.13
N ASN A 577 7.49 -7.31 34.11
CA ASN A 577 6.61 -7.19 35.31
C ASN A 577 6.88 -5.98 36.22
N ASN A 578 7.60 -4.97 35.74
CA ASN A 578 7.85 -3.72 36.44
C ASN A 578 7.26 -2.54 35.67
N SER A 579 6.75 -1.55 36.41
CA SER A 579 6.17 -0.34 35.81
C SER A 579 7.12 0.84 35.90
N TYR A 580 7.37 1.47 34.76
CA TYR A 580 8.24 2.63 34.60
C TYR A 580 7.41 3.85 34.19
N THR A 581 7.70 5.04 34.69
CA THR A 581 6.86 6.23 34.47
C THR A 581 7.59 7.26 33.62
N CYS A 582 6.90 7.75 32.58
CA CYS A 582 7.35 8.89 31.80
C CYS A 582 6.83 10.19 32.44
N PHE A 583 7.76 11.05 32.88
CA PHE A 583 7.46 12.32 33.53
C PHE A 583 7.55 13.52 32.58
N TYR A 584 8.38 13.43 31.54
CA TYR A 584 8.59 14.47 30.53
C TYR A 584 9.12 13.84 29.22
N ALA A 585 8.99 14.56 28.10
CA ALA A 585 9.48 14.12 26.81
C ALA A 585 11.02 13.96 26.78
N SER A 586 11.51 12.97 26.04
CA SER A 586 12.92 12.63 25.93
C SER A 586 13.58 12.19 27.24
N GLN A 587 12.81 11.85 28.27
CA GLN A 587 13.34 11.20 29.47
C GLN A 587 13.92 9.83 29.12
N GLU A 588 15.19 9.61 29.44
CA GLU A 588 15.84 8.32 29.32
C GLU A 588 15.58 7.45 30.56
N ILE A 589 14.93 6.30 30.36
CA ILE A 589 14.70 5.30 31.40
C ILE A 589 15.70 4.16 31.19
N LYS A 590 16.68 4.06 32.11
CA LYS A 590 17.62 2.94 32.14
C LYS A 590 16.94 1.69 32.67
N ILE A 591 16.91 0.65 31.86
CA ILE A 591 16.41 -0.68 32.17
C ILE A 591 17.59 -1.57 32.55
N GLN A 592 17.49 -2.22 33.71
CA GLN A 592 18.45 -3.22 34.18
C GLN A 592 17.68 -4.31 34.93
N ARG A 593 17.27 -5.36 34.21
CA ARG A 593 16.36 -6.41 34.72
C ARG A 593 16.88 -7.80 34.44
N PHE A 594 16.80 -8.67 35.44
CA PHE A 594 17.02 -10.10 35.29
C PHE A 594 15.71 -10.76 34.85
N TYR A 595 15.71 -11.36 33.67
CA TYR A 595 14.54 -11.99 33.07
C TYR A 595 15.00 -13.19 32.23
N ASN A 596 14.27 -14.31 32.29
CA ASN A 596 14.59 -15.55 31.59
C ASN A 596 16.06 -16.03 31.69
N GLY A 597 16.70 -15.81 32.83
CA GLY A 597 18.08 -16.24 33.09
C GLY A 597 19.17 -15.27 32.61
N TRP A 598 18.81 -14.12 32.04
CA TRP A 598 19.73 -13.09 31.56
C TRP A 598 19.50 -11.75 32.26
N LEU A 599 20.56 -10.99 32.48
CA LEU A 599 20.48 -9.59 32.88
C LEU A 599 20.43 -8.71 31.63
N HIS A 600 19.28 -8.10 31.36
CA HIS A 600 19.06 -7.18 30.25
C HIS A 600 19.38 -5.76 30.67
N ILE A 601 20.15 -5.05 29.84
CA ILE A 601 20.60 -3.68 30.07
C ILE A 601 20.33 -2.87 28.80
N GLY A 602 19.62 -1.75 28.94
CA GLY A 602 19.35 -0.83 27.84
C GLY A 602 18.58 0.39 28.29
N THR A 603 18.22 1.25 27.34
CA THR A 603 17.55 2.52 27.63
C THR A 603 16.36 2.73 26.71
N ILE A 604 15.24 3.17 27.30
CA ILE A 604 14.04 3.56 26.56
C ILE A 604 13.83 5.06 26.73
N VAL A 605 13.52 5.74 25.62
CA VAL A 605 13.28 7.18 25.57
C VAL A 605 11.79 7.44 25.60
N CYS A 606 11.34 8.14 26.64
CA CYS A 606 9.94 8.49 26.83
C CYS A 606 9.47 9.56 25.84
N PRO A 607 8.31 9.37 25.22
CA PRO A 607 7.68 10.40 24.42
C PRO A 607 6.87 11.40 25.26
N ARG A 608 6.30 12.40 24.59
CA ARG A 608 5.26 13.24 25.19
C ARG A 608 4.07 12.38 25.58
N CYS A 609 3.54 12.59 26.78
CA CYS A 609 2.37 11.86 27.28
C CYS A 609 1.14 12.06 26.37
N SER A 610 0.92 13.28 25.87
CA SER A 610 -0.23 13.62 25.02
C SER A 610 -0.27 12.82 23.72
N GLU A 611 0.91 12.53 23.18
CA GLU A 611 1.08 11.82 21.91
C GLU A 611 0.52 10.39 21.95
N ILE A 612 0.63 9.72 23.10
CA ILE A 612 0.13 8.34 23.29
C ILE A 612 -1.20 8.30 24.06
N CYS A 613 -1.34 9.09 25.12
CA CYS A 613 -2.47 8.94 26.05
C CYS A 613 -3.69 9.78 25.69
N GLU A 614 -3.51 10.99 25.14
CA GLU A 614 -4.63 11.89 24.81
C GLU A 614 -5.19 11.62 23.42
N SER A 615 -4.35 11.16 22.48
CA SER A 615 -4.75 10.73 21.14
C SER A 615 -5.77 9.58 21.16
N ARG A 616 -5.66 8.66 22.14
CA ARG A 616 -6.54 7.49 22.26
C ARG A 616 -7.80 7.73 23.09
N ASN A 617 -7.73 8.62 24.08
CA ASN A 617 -8.84 8.87 24.98
C ASN A 617 -8.99 10.37 25.24
N SER A 618 -9.95 10.99 24.56
CA SER A 618 -10.26 12.42 24.68
C SER A 618 -10.64 12.86 26.10
N LYS A 619 -10.90 11.93 27.03
CA LYS A 619 -11.15 12.20 28.45
C LYS A 619 -9.91 12.10 29.34
N PHE A 620 -8.82 11.48 28.87
CA PHE A 620 -7.56 11.47 29.61
C PHE A 620 -6.86 12.82 29.43
N ARG A 621 -6.23 13.31 30.51
CA ARG A 621 -5.45 14.55 30.48
C ARG A 621 -4.11 14.30 31.13
N CYS A 622 -3.05 14.57 30.37
CA CYS A 622 -1.68 14.45 30.83
C CYS A 622 -1.37 15.60 31.79
N LYS A 623 -0.76 15.24 32.92
CA LYS A 623 -0.21 16.25 33.85
C LYS A 623 0.95 16.97 33.18
N PRO A 624 1.23 18.23 33.58
CA PRO A 624 2.42 18.95 33.13
C PRO A 624 3.69 18.13 33.33
N GLU A 625 4.64 18.34 32.41
CA GLU A 625 5.95 17.71 32.48
C GLU A 625 6.64 18.06 33.80
N LYS A 626 7.25 17.05 34.43
CA LYS A 626 7.94 17.21 35.71
C LYS A 626 9.38 16.75 35.55
N GLN A 627 10.30 17.68 35.32
CA GLN A 627 11.73 17.38 35.37
C GLN A 627 12.12 17.02 36.81
N LEU A 628 12.31 15.73 37.06
CA LEU A 628 12.88 15.22 38.30
C LEU A 628 14.41 15.27 38.17
N GLN A 629 15.10 15.52 39.29
CA GLN A 629 16.56 15.39 39.32
C GLN A 629 16.97 13.97 38.93
N PHE A 630 18.00 13.84 38.09
CA PHE A 630 18.51 12.55 37.59
C PHE A 630 18.76 11.52 38.71
N THR A 631 19.29 11.98 39.86
CA THR A 631 19.55 11.15 41.04
C THR A 631 18.29 10.59 41.69
N VAL A 632 17.16 11.30 41.60
CA VAL A 632 15.85 10.82 42.08
C VAL A 632 15.32 9.77 41.12
N ILE A 633 15.42 9.99 39.81
CA ILE A 633 14.97 9.05 38.78
C ILE A 633 15.78 7.74 38.86
N GLU A 634 17.11 7.80 38.95
CA GLU A 634 17.95 6.60 39.05
C GLU A 634 17.69 5.77 40.31
N LYS A 635 17.23 6.39 41.40
CA LYS A 635 16.83 5.72 42.63
C LYS A 635 15.37 5.25 42.62
N THR A 636 14.55 5.74 41.68
CA THR A 636 13.12 5.43 41.63
C THR A 636 12.87 4.01 41.13
N TYR A 637 13.68 3.52 40.20
CA TYR A 637 13.47 2.22 39.56
C TYR A 637 14.46 1.17 40.07
N HIS A 638 13.95 -0.03 40.36
CA HIS A 638 14.77 -1.15 40.80
C HIS A 638 15.70 -1.65 39.69
N LYS A 639 16.98 -1.82 40.02
CA LYS A 639 18.02 -2.38 39.14
C LYS A 639 18.44 -3.73 39.70
N ASP A 640 18.34 -4.77 38.87
CA ASP A 640 18.82 -6.10 39.22
C ASP A 640 20.34 -6.17 39.01
N TYR A 641 21.06 -6.95 39.80
CA TYR A 641 22.50 -7.14 39.63
C TYR A 641 22.82 -8.61 39.45
N LEU A 642 23.72 -8.91 38.52
CA LEU A 642 24.19 -10.26 38.29
C LEU A 642 25.26 -10.60 39.34
N THR A 643 24.97 -11.55 40.22
CA THR A 643 25.93 -12.06 41.20
C THR A 643 26.50 -13.39 40.73
N CYS A 644 27.80 -13.40 40.44
CA CYS A 644 28.51 -14.59 39.97
C CYS A 644 29.35 -15.17 41.10
N ALA A 645 29.08 -16.42 41.47
CA ALA A 645 29.97 -17.20 42.32
C ALA A 645 30.99 -17.93 41.44
N ALA A 646 32.27 -17.94 41.82
CA ALA A 646 33.22 -18.87 41.26
C ALA A 646 32.91 -20.25 41.87
N ASP A 647 32.52 -21.23 41.06
CA ASP A 647 32.49 -22.61 41.54
C ASP A 647 33.93 -22.98 41.96
N PRO A 648 34.15 -23.43 43.21
CA PRO A 648 35.45 -23.98 43.55
C PRO A 648 35.68 -25.20 42.66
N LEU A 649 36.74 -25.15 41.85
CA LEU A 649 37.23 -26.30 41.09
C LEU A 649 37.19 -27.53 42.02
N PRO A 650 36.54 -28.65 41.64
CA PRO A 650 36.63 -29.85 42.45
C PRO A 650 38.13 -30.15 42.60
N LYS A 651 38.58 -30.31 43.85
CA LYS A 651 39.95 -30.76 44.13
C LYS A 651 40.14 -32.12 43.46
N VAL A 652 40.63 -32.12 42.23
CA VAL A 652 41.11 -33.33 41.57
C VAL A 652 42.40 -33.69 42.29
N SER A 653 42.32 -34.66 43.20
CA SER A 653 43.51 -35.36 43.68
C SER A 653 44.16 -36.02 42.47
N VAL A 654 45.30 -35.47 42.05
CA VAL A 654 46.16 -36.08 41.04
C VAL A 654 46.76 -37.34 41.65
N ILE A 655 46.18 -38.51 41.32
CA ILE A 655 46.86 -39.79 41.48
C ILE A 655 47.68 -40.00 40.20
N LEU A 656 48.99 -39.80 40.33
CA LEU A 656 49.97 -40.16 39.31
C LEU A 656 50.01 -41.70 39.21
N LEU A 657 49.45 -42.25 38.14
CA LEU A 657 49.74 -43.60 37.66
C LEU A 657 50.41 -43.49 36.30
N SER A 658 51.68 -43.86 36.28
CA SER A 658 52.58 -43.85 35.14
C SER A 658 52.58 -45.20 34.43
N PHE A 659 52.02 -45.28 33.21
CA PHE A 659 52.31 -46.24 32.13
C PHE A 659 51.60 -45.63 30.89
N GLY A 660 52.11 -45.52 29.67
CA GLY A 660 53.19 -46.16 28.94
C GLY A 660 52.66 -46.39 27.51
N HIS A 661 53.33 -45.82 26.51
CA HIS A 661 53.26 -46.11 25.06
C HIS A 661 52.10 -45.62 24.14
N THR A 662 52.47 -44.67 23.26
CA THR A 662 52.39 -44.61 21.77
C THR A 662 51.25 -45.31 20.99
N VAL A 663 50.53 -44.57 20.11
CA VAL A 663 50.66 -44.49 18.63
C VAL A 663 49.42 -43.80 18.01
N ASP A 664 49.68 -43.06 16.93
CA ASP A 664 48.89 -42.37 15.87
C ASP A 664 47.43 -42.78 15.54
N VAL A 665 46.64 -41.84 14.95
CA VAL A 665 46.27 -41.79 13.50
C VAL A 665 44.98 -40.95 13.23
N HIS A 666 45.17 -39.96 12.34
CA HIS A 666 44.33 -39.38 11.26
C HIS A 666 42.92 -38.77 11.46
N PHE A 667 42.78 -37.59 10.84
CA PHE A 667 41.57 -36.87 10.45
C PHE A 667 40.96 -37.42 9.15
N PRO A 668 39.63 -37.28 9.00
CA PRO A 668 39.00 -36.69 7.83
C PRO A 668 38.71 -35.20 8.03
#